data_AF-A0A222G5Q3-F1
#
_entry.id   AF-A0A222G5Q3-F1
#
_cell.length_a   1.000
_cell.length_b   1.000
_cell.length_c   1.000
_cell.angle_alpha   90.00
_cell.angle_beta   90.00
_cell.angle_gamma   90.00
#
_symmetry.space_group_name_H-M   'P 1'
#
loop_
_entity.id
_entity.type
_entity.pdbx_description
1 polymer ?
#
loop_
_entity_poly.entity_id
_entity_poly.type
_entity_poly.pdbx_seq_one_letter_code
_entity_poly.pdbx_strand_id
1 'polypeptide(L)'
;MGLMRTKIQITSVDVGTFGGAIFRGLDIKTNRKIKCIASYKILTRTPEFGEFWYVEGSIITHPKYGDQLRLSKCSITDLPSPRYLSSLLIRHPQFRGFGLGKAKVDTLIEKVGSELLLIELLDQGKYLYLADYVAEPICKVLCERWQPLQNEMALARFLTEHEFSSIITKQITRICRDNAVEKLESNPYALLAFAPTSPKLWRTVETISLKLGFRRDSQERLVGAIEHTLYTALRSGDTALPGDELLARAYKLLGSKTNAKNGIEAACKVRAICSFKTESNDIMFQTIGAALIEANVEEIVSELANSPLQADFTFQQLPELIDKYNSTFHSEQGYTLTEEQQAAVRMVFEERISVVTGFGGTGKTTILKAVADVAELLGLKIYLMALAGKAKDRIEQATGLDDSCYTIHGFVKAVKEKSDSVDLNGTPIIVIDEASMVDIALANRLLNQIKNKNYHIVLVGDPAQLSPVGFGIFFHALVDKIKTIKLTKVHRQTAQSPVHQMAMKIREGTNYPLPLWNGESEGVYFLSCQADQKDIINVINRIMPHQRCQIITPHSSYLAADNTHSINKAMQFLLNASSTDVESGGVGYDNYTPHFRIADTYLLENDPIIVTNNNYEKGLYNGNTGIVEEIVNNEGMMFARISVGSKVYLLTKDDCFELGIELAYATTIHKSQGSEYDSVIVCCAVPSKLLERSMVYTALTRSKKLTIFIGSLEVLNKAISGLPRAETINYGFQPKLKVV
;
A
#
# COMPACT_ATOMS: atom_id res chain seq x y z
N MET A 1 -11.54 -11.22 29.12
CA MET A 1 -12.55 -10.21 28.74
C MET A 1 -13.52 -10.84 27.75
N GLY A 2 -14.83 -10.81 28.04
CA GLY A 2 -15.85 -11.47 27.21
C GLY A 2 -16.09 -10.73 25.89
N LEU A 3 -16.22 -11.50 24.82
CA LEU A 3 -16.60 -11.01 23.49
C LEU A 3 -18.13 -10.78 23.47
N MET A 4 -18.58 -9.55 23.23
CA MET A 4 -20.00 -9.21 23.11
C MET A 4 -20.41 -9.20 21.64
N ARG A 5 -21.57 -9.78 21.32
CA ARG A 5 -22.19 -9.79 19.98
C ARG A 5 -23.66 -9.41 20.09
N THR A 6 -24.07 -8.35 19.40
CA THR A 6 -25.48 -7.91 19.45
C THR A 6 -25.88 -7.08 18.23
N LYS A 7 -27.18 -6.78 18.13
CA LYS A 7 -27.72 -5.76 17.21
C LYS A 7 -28.14 -4.54 18.02
N ILE A 8 -27.82 -3.36 17.54
CA ILE A 8 -28.19 -2.09 18.17
C ILE A 8 -28.93 -1.18 17.19
N GLN A 9 -29.86 -0.37 17.70
CA GLN A 9 -30.41 0.76 16.97
C GLN A 9 -29.60 2.02 17.28
N ILE A 10 -29.08 2.70 16.27
CA ILE A 10 -28.22 3.87 16.42
C ILE A 10 -29.01 5.07 16.97
N THR A 11 -28.43 5.72 17.98
CA THR A 11 -29.02 6.86 18.71
C THR A 11 -28.13 8.10 18.75
N SER A 12 -26.83 7.98 18.51
CA SER A 12 -25.93 9.13 18.31
C SER A 12 -24.67 8.67 17.60
N VAL A 13 -24.06 9.54 16.80
CA VAL A 13 -22.83 9.24 16.08
C VAL A 13 -21.90 10.44 16.12
N ASP A 14 -20.69 10.22 16.58
CA ASP A 14 -19.59 11.17 16.64
C ASP A 14 -18.52 10.67 15.66
N VAL A 15 -18.28 11.40 14.57
CA VAL A 15 -17.34 10.99 13.51
C VAL A 15 -15.92 11.33 13.93
N GLY A 16 -15.00 10.36 13.81
CA GLY A 16 -13.59 10.59 14.06
C GLY A 16 -12.92 11.30 12.88
N THR A 17 -11.95 12.15 13.18
CA THR A 17 -11.17 12.96 12.22
C THR A 17 -10.53 12.13 11.10
N PHE A 18 -10.21 10.85 11.38
CA PHE A 18 -9.52 9.95 10.44
C PHE A 18 -10.42 8.81 9.91
N GLY A 19 -11.74 9.01 9.90
CA GLY A 19 -12.71 8.08 9.29
C GLY A 19 -13.20 6.94 10.19
N GLY A 20 -12.79 6.92 11.47
CA GLY A 20 -13.42 6.10 12.51
C GLY A 20 -14.72 6.72 13.02
N ALA A 21 -15.42 6.05 13.93
CA ALA A 21 -16.60 6.61 14.58
C ALA A 21 -16.79 6.10 16.01
N ILE A 22 -17.28 6.97 16.88
CA ILE A 22 -17.83 6.63 18.18
C ILE A 22 -19.34 6.78 18.07
N PHE A 23 -20.10 5.72 18.31
CA PHE A 23 -21.55 5.77 18.21
C PHE A 23 -22.23 5.10 19.39
N ARG A 24 -23.44 5.55 19.72
CA ARG A 24 -24.27 4.97 20.78
C ARG A 24 -25.48 4.32 20.16
N GLY A 25 -25.87 3.17 20.66
CA GLY A 25 -27.11 2.52 20.24
C GLY A 25 -27.82 1.78 21.37
N LEU A 26 -29.09 1.51 21.15
CA LEU A 26 -29.92 0.68 22.03
C LEU A 26 -29.86 -0.76 21.58
N ASP A 27 -29.41 -1.65 22.45
CA ASP A 27 -29.43 -3.08 22.22
C ASP A 27 -30.86 -3.58 22.00
N ILE A 28 -31.10 -4.28 20.89
CA ILE A 28 -32.44 -4.70 20.49
C ILE A 28 -33.04 -5.73 21.47
N LYS A 29 -32.21 -6.51 22.18
CA LYS A 29 -32.66 -7.56 23.10
C LYS A 29 -32.84 -7.04 24.52
N THR A 30 -31.92 -6.22 25.00
CA THR A 30 -31.83 -5.79 26.39
C THR A 30 -32.28 -4.35 26.63
N ASN A 31 -32.48 -3.58 25.55
CA ASN A 31 -32.80 -2.15 25.58
C ASN A 31 -31.77 -1.28 26.33
N ARG A 32 -30.56 -1.80 26.55
CA ARG A 32 -29.47 -1.08 27.19
C ARG A 32 -28.73 -0.21 26.18
N LYS A 33 -28.29 0.97 26.62
CA LYS A 33 -27.42 1.84 25.82
C LYS A 33 -26.01 1.26 25.79
N ILE A 34 -25.45 1.13 24.58
CA ILE A 34 -24.09 0.68 24.34
C ILE A 34 -23.35 1.80 23.63
N LYS A 35 -22.15 2.15 24.12
CA LYS A 35 -21.23 3.06 23.44
C LYS A 35 -20.19 2.23 22.68
N CYS A 36 -20.16 2.35 21.37
CA CYS A 36 -19.28 1.62 20.48
C CYS A 36 -18.15 2.51 19.98
N ILE A 37 -16.95 1.95 19.86
CA ILE A 37 -15.78 2.57 19.23
C ILE A 37 -15.38 1.71 18.04
N ALA A 38 -15.42 2.28 16.83
CA ALA A 38 -15.02 1.60 15.61
C ALA A 38 -13.91 2.36 14.88
N SER A 39 -12.88 1.61 14.47
CA SER A 39 -11.83 2.10 13.57
C SER A 39 -12.36 2.22 12.14
N TYR A 40 -11.79 3.14 11.35
CA TYR A 40 -12.03 3.27 9.91
C TYR A 40 -11.77 1.96 9.15
N LYS A 41 -10.95 1.05 9.69
CA LYS A 41 -10.62 -0.25 9.09
C LYS A 41 -11.79 -1.23 9.07
N ILE A 42 -12.76 -1.08 9.98
CA ILE A 42 -13.89 -2.01 10.13
C ILE A 42 -15.25 -1.38 9.80
N LEU A 43 -15.32 -0.04 9.69
CA LEU A 43 -16.53 0.67 9.27
C LEU A 43 -16.70 0.61 7.76
N THR A 44 -17.86 0.11 7.31
CA THR A 44 -18.27 0.21 5.91
C THR A 44 -18.58 1.66 5.53
N ARG A 45 -19.26 2.38 6.43
CA ARG A 45 -19.50 3.82 6.42
C ARG A 45 -19.83 4.29 7.83
N THR A 46 -19.92 5.61 8.00
CA THR A 46 -20.45 6.21 9.20
C THR A 46 -21.89 5.73 9.43
N PRO A 47 -22.22 5.17 10.60
CA PRO A 47 -23.60 4.86 10.95
C PRO A 47 -24.46 6.12 10.95
N GLU A 48 -25.74 5.98 10.65
CA GLU A 48 -26.71 7.07 10.75
C GLU A 48 -27.74 6.82 11.86
N PHE A 49 -28.30 7.91 12.36
CA PHE A 49 -29.29 7.87 13.43
C PHE A 49 -30.53 7.06 13.00
N GLY A 50 -30.99 6.13 13.84
CA GLY A 50 -32.15 5.28 13.57
C GLY A 50 -31.85 3.95 12.87
N GLU A 51 -30.66 3.78 12.29
CA GLU A 51 -30.24 2.54 11.63
C GLU A 51 -30.04 1.39 12.61
N PHE A 52 -29.97 0.17 12.06
CA PHE A 52 -29.71 -1.05 12.81
C PHE A 52 -28.36 -1.62 12.40
N TRP A 53 -27.52 -1.90 13.39
CA TRP A 53 -26.16 -2.37 13.19
C TRP A 53 -25.88 -3.62 14.00
N TYR A 54 -25.27 -4.61 13.37
CA TYR A 54 -24.60 -5.71 14.05
C TYR A 54 -23.26 -5.20 14.57
N VAL A 55 -22.96 -5.50 15.83
CA VAL A 55 -21.74 -5.10 16.51
C VAL A 55 -21.14 -6.27 17.27
N GLU A 56 -19.83 -6.44 17.13
CA GLU A 56 -19.04 -7.46 17.82
C GLU A 56 -17.72 -6.84 18.31
N GLY A 57 -17.37 -7.10 19.57
CA GLY A 57 -16.18 -6.48 20.18
C GLY A 57 -15.91 -6.89 21.62
N SER A 58 -14.89 -6.27 22.21
CA SER A 58 -14.53 -6.42 23.62
C SER A 58 -14.90 -5.17 24.42
N ILE A 59 -15.37 -5.37 25.65
CA ILE A 59 -15.65 -4.27 26.56
C ILE A 59 -14.33 -3.72 27.10
N ILE A 60 -14.18 -2.41 27.04
CA ILE A 60 -13.09 -1.64 27.65
C ILE A 60 -13.71 -0.60 28.59
N THR A 61 -13.08 -0.38 29.75
CA THR A 61 -13.55 0.61 30.73
C THR A 61 -12.68 1.86 30.62
N HIS A 62 -13.29 3.00 30.28
CA HIS A 62 -12.60 4.28 30.16
C HIS A 62 -12.81 5.13 31.43
N PRO A 63 -11.76 5.72 32.02
CA PRO A 63 -11.85 6.45 33.30
C PRO A 63 -12.92 7.55 33.31
N LYS A 64 -13.02 8.33 32.23
CA LYS A 64 -13.99 9.43 32.06
C LYS A 64 -15.35 9.02 31.51
N TYR A 65 -15.44 7.90 30.78
CA TYR A 65 -16.61 7.60 29.92
C TYR A 65 -17.27 6.25 30.23
N GLY A 66 -16.78 5.53 31.24
CA GLY A 66 -17.32 4.23 31.64
C GLY A 66 -17.06 3.13 30.61
N ASP A 67 -17.90 2.11 30.62
CA ASP A 67 -17.77 0.96 29.74
C ASP A 67 -18.10 1.31 28.28
N GLN A 68 -17.21 0.88 27.38
CA GLN A 68 -17.33 1.07 25.94
C GLN A 68 -17.04 -0.24 25.24
N LEU A 69 -17.75 -0.52 24.16
CA LEU A 69 -17.52 -1.68 23.32
C LEU A 69 -16.54 -1.30 22.19
N ARG A 70 -15.29 -1.76 22.29
CA ARG A 70 -14.32 -1.63 21.20
C ARG A 70 -14.61 -2.70 20.16
N LEU A 71 -15.03 -2.26 18.98
CA LEU A 71 -15.51 -3.15 17.93
C LEU A 71 -14.35 -3.83 17.20
N SER A 72 -14.51 -5.12 16.97
CA SER A 72 -13.70 -5.93 16.05
C SER A 72 -14.42 -6.17 14.72
N LYS A 73 -15.76 -6.12 14.72
CA LYS A 73 -16.60 -6.23 13.51
C LYS A 73 -17.89 -5.42 13.70
N CYS A 74 -18.30 -4.74 12.63
CA CYS A 74 -19.61 -4.10 12.57
C CYS A 74 -20.14 -4.02 11.14
N SER A 75 -21.45 -4.03 10.99
CA SER A 75 -22.12 -3.83 9.71
C SER A 75 -23.55 -3.35 9.93
N ILE A 76 -24.07 -2.57 8.97
CA ILE A 76 -25.50 -2.37 8.87
C ILE A 76 -26.22 -3.71 8.71
N THR A 77 -27.44 -3.81 9.23
CA THR A 77 -28.30 -4.98 9.08
C THR A 77 -29.68 -4.57 8.60
N ASP A 78 -30.45 -5.56 8.16
CA ASP A 78 -31.89 -5.37 7.98
C ASP A 78 -32.59 -4.92 9.26
N LEU A 79 -33.83 -4.45 9.07
CA LEU A 79 -34.79 -4.25 10.15
C LEU A 79 -34.89 -5.53 10.99
N PRO A 80 -34.68 -5.47 12.32
CA PRO A 80 -34.80 -6.65 13.18
C PRO A 80 -36.20 -7.28 13.16
N SER A 81 -37.22 -6.45 12.90
CA SER A 81 -38.59 -6.87 12.59
C SER A 81 -39.36 -5.70 11.94
N PRO A 82 -40.47 -5.98 11.21
CA PRO A 82 -41.25 -4.95 10.50
C PRO A 82 -41.72 -3.78 11.39
N ARG A 83 -42.00 -4.03 12.68
CA ARG A 83 -42.40 -3.00 13.66
C ARG A 83 -41.43 -1.82 13.80
N TYR A 84 -40.17 -2.00 13.40
CA TYR A 84 -39.15 -0.95 13.46
C TYR A 84 -39.18 0.01 12.26
N LEU A 85 -39.99 -0.27 11.23
CA LEU A 85 -40.11 0.57 10.03
C LEU A 85 -40.46 2.01 10.36
N SER A 86 -41.52 2.23 11.15
CA SER A 86 -41.96 3.58 11.54
C SER A 86 -40.82 4.33 12.25
N SER A 87 -40.13 3.66 13.18
CA SER A 87 -38.99 4.25 13.86
C SER A 87 -37.84 4.59 12.91
N LEU A 88 -37.58 3.79 11.89
CA LEU A 88 -36.53 4.06 10.90
C LEU A 88 -36.92 5.28 10.04
N LEU A 89 -38.11 5.27 9.45
CA LEU A 89 -38.60 6.34 8.56
C LEU A 89 -38.68 7.70 9.27
N ILE A 90 -39.00 7.73 10.56
CA ILE A 90 -39.09 8.98 11.32
C ILE A 90 -37.70 9.48 11.75
N ARG A 91 -36.80 8.58 12.12
CA ARG A 91 -35.52 8.95 12.74
C ARG A 91 -34.44 9.22 11.70
N HIS A 92 -34.35 8.40 10.66
CA HIS A 92 -33.24 8.43 9.72
C HIS A 92 -33.10 9.77 8.99
N PRO A 93 -31.90 10.38 8.92
CA PRO A 93 -31.67 11.66 8.23
C PRO A 93 -32.15 11.64 6.77
N GLN A 94 -31.94 10.51 6.08
CA GLN A 94 -32.39 10.32 4.70
C GLN A 94 -33.90 10.54 4.50
N PHE A 95 -34.75 10.31 5.51
CA PHE A 95 -36.21 10.45 5.36
C PHE A 95 -36.75 11.82 5.83
N ARG A 96 -35.88 12.83 5.99
CA ARG A 96 -36.26 14.19 6.42
C ARG A 96 -36.35 15.20 5.27
N GLY A 97 -37.06 16.30 5.50
CA GLY A 97 -37.00 17.49 4.63
C GLY A 97 -37.89 17.47 3.39
N PHE A 98 -38.80 16.50 3.24
CA PHE A 98 -39.78 16.45 2.13
C PHE A 98 -41.23 16.25 2.63
N GLY A 99 -41.49 16.62 3.89
CA GLY A 99 -42.85 16.60 4.44
C GLY A 99 -43.38 15.23 4.88
N LEU A 100 -42.53 14.21 4.99
CA LEU A 100 -42.85 12.92 5.61
C LEU A 100 -42.70 13.03 7.14
N GLY A 101 -43.82 13.21 7.84
CA GLY A 101 -43.88 13.23 9.30
C GLY A 101 -44.55 11.98 9.88
N LYS A 102 -44.48 11.82 11.21
CA LYS A 102 -45.06 10.68 11.94
C LYS A 102 -46.51 10.39 11.52
N ALA A 103 -47.37 11.41 11.45
CA ALA A 103 -48.78 11.24 11.07
C ALA A 103 -48.96 10.58 9.67
N LYS A 104 -48.11 10.93 8.70
CA LYS A 104 -48.17 10.33 7.35
C LYS A 104 -47.61 8.91 7.33
N VAL A 105 -46.55 8.65 8.09
CA VAL A 105 -46.01 7.29 8.27
C VAL A 105 -47.06 6.38 8.91
N ASP A 106 -47.70 6.85 9.99
CA ASP A 106 -48.77 6.12 10.68
C ASP A 106 -49.97 5.90 9.74
N THR A 107 -50.35 6.90 8.94
CA THR A 107 -51.40 6.78 7.90
C THR A 107 -51.05 5.70 6.87
N LEU A 108 -49.82 5.70 6.35
CA LEU A 108 -49.39 4.68 5.37
C LEU A 108 -49.47 3.27 5.97
N ILE A 109 -48.99 3.07 7.21
CA ILE A 109 -49.04 1.77 7.87
C ILE A 109 -50.48 1.31 8.09
N GLU A 110 -51.34 2.20 8.60
CA GLU A 110 -52.75 1.90 8.87
C GLU A 110 -53.51 1.55 7.58
N LYS A 111 -53.33 2.35 6.52
CA LYS A 111 -54.06 2.18 5.25
C LYS A 111 -53.54 1.03 4.39
N VAL A 112 -52.24 0.76 4.42
CA VAL A 112 -51.66 -0.44 3.78
C VAL A 112 -52.02 -1.70 4.57
N GLY A 113 -52.19 -1.59 5.89
CA GLY A 113 -52.70 -2.65 6.77
C GLY A 113 -51.61 -3.47 7.48
N SER A 114 -50.32 -3.31 7.13
CA SER A 114 -49.20 -3.82 7.93
C SER A 114 -47.87 -3.15 7.54
N GLU A 115 -46.91 -3.12 8.47
CA GLU A 115 -45.56 -2.65 8.18
C GLU A 115 -44.83 -3.56 7.19
N LEU A 116 -45.11 -4.87 7.20
CA LEU A 116 -44.49 -5.83 6.28
C LEU A 116 -44.91 -5.54 4.84
N LEU A 117 -46.21 -5.36 4.58
CA LEU A 117 -46.70 -5.03 3.25
C LEU A 117 -46.22 -3.64 2.80
N LEU A 118 -46.08 -2.68 3.72
CA LEU A 118 -45.50 -1.39 3.39
C LEU A 118 -44.02 -1.52 2.97
N ILE A 119 -43.22 -2.37 3.64
CA ILE A 119 -41.86 -2.68 3.20
C ILE A 119 -41.87 -3.28 1.79
N GLU A 120 -42.73 -4.27 1.52
CA GLU A 120 -42.83 -4.88 0.19
C GLU A 120 -43.19 -3.88 -0.92
N LEU A 121 -44.10 -2.94 -0.63
CA LEU A 121 -44.46 -1.87 -1.57
C LEU A 121 -43.32 -0.88 -1.81
N LEU A 122 -42.54 -0.57 -0.76
CA LEU A 122 -41.36 0.29 -0.86
C LEU A 122 -40.24 -0.40 -1.64
N ASP A 123 -39.98 -1.68 -1.38
CA ASP A 123 -39.00 -2.51 -2.10
C ASP A 123 -39.33 -2.62 -3.59
N GLN A 124 -40.61 -2.65 -3.93
CA GLN A 124 -41.11 -2.67 -5.32
C GLN A 124 -41.22 -1.28 -5.96
N GLY A 125 -40.93 -0.21 -5.22
CA GLY A 125 -41.05 1.17 -5.70
C GLY A 125 -42.48 1.59 -6.10
N LYS A 126 -43.52 0.98 -5.50
CA LYS A 126 -44.93 1.20 -5.84
C LYS A 126 -45.50 2.51 -5.28
N TYR A 127 -44.85 3.64 -5.56
CA TYR A 127 -45.23 4.94 -5.01
C TYR A 127 -46.64 5.39 -5.42
N LEU A 128 -47.13 5.02 -6.60
CA LEU A 128 -48.50 5.33 -7.06
C LEU A 128 -49.56 4.69 -6.17
N TYR A 129 -49.32 3.45 -5.71
CA TYR A 129 -50.23 2.79 -4.75
C TYR A 129 -50.22 3.49 -3.40
N LEU A 130 -49.05 3.98 -2.96
CA LEU A 130 -48.94 4.76 -1.73
C LEU A 130 -49.57 6.15 -1.88
N ALA A 131 -49.66 6.67 -3.11
CA ALA A 131 -50.20 7.99 -3.42
C ALA A 131 -51.72 8.10 -3.17
N ASP A 132 -52.42 6.96 -3.11
CA ASP A 132 -53.83 6.90 -2.73
C ASP A 132 -54.07 7.32 -1.27
N TYR A 133 -53.03 7.31 -0.43
CA TYR A 133 -53.12 7.57 1.02
C TYR A 133 -52.35 8.82 1.46
N VAL A 134 -51.27 9.18 0.76
CA VAL A 134 -50.42 10.35 1.05
C VAL A 134 -50.04 11.02 -0.27
N ALA A 135 -49.82 12.34 -0.27
CA ALA A 135 -49.53 13.09 -1.49
C ALA A 135 -48.42 12.47 -2.35
N GLU A 136 -48.69 12.29 -3.65
CA GLU A 136 -47.81 11.62 -4.63
C GLU A 136 -46.34 12.09 -4.58
N PRO A 137 -46.02 13.40 -4.53
CA PRO A 137 -44.62 13.84 -4.48
C PRO A 137 -43.85 13.31 -3.26
N ILE A 138 -44.55 13.08 -2.14
CA ILE A 138 -43.95 12.54 -0.91
C ILE A 138 -43.68 11.05 -1.06
N CYS A 139 -44.65 10.29 -1.60
CA CYS A 139 -44.50 8.85 -1.80
C CYS A 139 -43.41 8.54 -2.83
N LYS A 140 -43.31 9.35 -3.89
CA LYS A 140 -42.24 9.24 -4.89
C LYS A 140 -40.86 9.42 -4.24
N VAL A 141 -40.66 10.52 -3.51
CA VAL A 141 -39.39 10.79 -2.81
C VAL A 141 -39.11 9.73 -1.74
N LEU A 142 -40.13 9.21 -1.05
CA LEU A 142 -39.97 8.13 -0.08
C LEU A 142 -39.40 6.87 -0.74
N CYS A 143 -39.98 6.40 -1.85
CA CYS A 143 -39.46 5.24 -2.59
C CYS A 143 -38.05 5.49 -3.13
N GLU A 144 -37.80 6.67 -3.73
CA GLU A 144 -36.47 7.05 -4.25
C GLU A 144 -35.39 7.03 -3.15
N ARG A 145 -35.74 7.44 -1.93
CA ARG A 145 -34.83 7.45 -0.78
C ARG A 145 -34.75 6.11 -0.05
N TRP A 146 -35.75 5.25 -0.18
CA TRP A 146 -35.74 3.91 0.40
C TRP A 146 -34.76 2.99 -0.33
N GLN A 147 -34.75 3.05 -1.67
CA GLN A 147 -34.04 2.11 -2.51
C GLN A 147 -32.54 1.95 -2.17
N PRO A 148 -31.74 3.03 -2.02
CA PRO A 148 -30.30 2.88 -1.74
C PRO A 148 -30.02 2.23 -0.38
N LEU A 149 -30.83 2.55 0.63
CA LEU A 149 -30.70 2.00 1.99
C LEU A 149 -31.08 0.52 2.00
N GLN A 150 -32.18 0.16 1.33
CA GLN A 150 -32.62 -1.21 1.17
C GLN A 150 -31.58 -2.07 0.44
N ASN A 151 -31.01 -1.56 -0.65
CA ASN A 151 -29.97 -2.23 -1.42
C ASN A 151 -28.72 -2.50 -0.57
N GLU A 152 -28.30 -1.52 0.24
CA GLU A 152 -27.15 -1.68 1.15
C GLU A 152 -27.43 -2.71 2.25
N MET A 153 -28.63 -2.66 2.87
CA MET A 153 -29.06 -3.61 3.90
C MET A 153 -29.12 -5.04 3.36
N ALA A 154 -29.73 -5.23 2.18
CA ALA A 154 -29.83 -6.52 1.51
C ALA A 154 -28.45 -7.10 1.16
N LEU A 155 -27.54 -6.26 0.66
CA LEU A 155 -26.17 -6.68 0.36
C LEU A 155 -25.40 -7.08 1.64
N ALA A 156 -25.51 -6.29 2.70
CA ALA A 156 -24.88 -6.61 3.98
C ALA A 156 -25.42 -7.91 4.58
N ARG A 157 -26.73 -8.17 4.44
CA ARG A 157 -27.36 -9.45 4.80
C ARG A 157 -26.77 -10.60 3.98
N PHE A 158 -26.81 -10.50 2.65
CA PHE A 158 -26.27 -11.52 1.74
C PHE A 158 -24.83 -11.90 2.10
N LEU A 159 -23.95 -10.91 2.26
CA LEU A 159 -22.56 -11.16 2.64
C LEU A 159 -22.46 -11.84 4.01
N THR A 160 -23.25 -11.42 4.99
CA THR A 160 -23.19 -11.99 6.35
C THR A 160 -23.70 -13.43 6.40
N GLU A 161 -24.82 -13.73 5.74
CA GLU A 161 -25.40 -15.09 5.64
C GLU A 161 -24.46 -16.08 4.97
N HIS A 162 -23.64 -15.58 4.04
CA HIS A 162 -22.63 -16.33 3.33
C HIS A 162 -21.22 -16.28 3.96
N GLU A 163 -21.11 -15.79 5.20
CA GLU A 163 -19.85 -15.68 5.97
C GLU A 163 -18.76 -14.83 5.28
N PHE A 164 -19.18 -13.92 4.42
CA PHE A 164 -18.31 -12.97 3.74
C PHE A 164 -18.12 -11.69 4.57
N SER A 165 -16.98 -11.01 4.39
CA SER A 165 -16.69 -9.78 5.12
C SER A 165 -17.61 -8.65 4.64
N SER A 166 -18.33 -8.01 5.56
CA SER A 166 -19.17 -6.84 5.26
C SER A 166 -18.37 -5.62 4.81
N ILE A 167 -17.05 -5.58 5.04
CA ILE A 167 -16.18 -4.45 4.66
C ILE A 167 -16.27 -4.14 3.16
N ILE A 168 -16.51 -5.14 2.31
CA ILE A 168 -16.60 -4.96 0.86
C ILE A 168 -17.95 -4.39 0.39
N THR A 169 -18.95 -4.27 1.28
CA THR A 169 -20.28 -3.72 0.95
C THR A 169 -20.17 -2.36 0.26
N LYS A 170 -19.30 -1.47 0.77
CA LYS A 170 -19.07 -0.15 0.18
C LYS A 170 -18.52 -0.23 -1.25
N GLN A 171 -17.59 -1.16 -1.50
CA GLN A 171 -16.97 -1.33 -2.81
C GLN A 171 -17.96 -1.91 -3.81
N ILE A 172 -18.70 -2.96 -3.42
CA ILE A 172 -19.73 -3.55 -4.26
C ILE A 172 -20.83 -2.53 -4.57
N THR A 173 -21.34 -1.81 -3.56
CA THR A 173 -22.41 -0.80 -3.76
C THR A 173 -21.96 0.28 -4.73
N ARG A 174 -20.71 0.76 -4.63
CA ARG A 174 -20.14 1.76 -5.53
C ARG A 174 -20.09 1.28 -7.00
N ILE A 175 -19.82 0.00 -7.24
CA ILE A 175 -19.67 -0.57 -8.59
C ILE A 175 -21.00 -1.09 -9.14
N CYS A 176 -21.71 -1.89 -8.36
CA CYS A 176 -22.92 -2.61 -8.79
C CYS A 176 -24.20 -1.77 -8.70
N ARG A 177 -24.21 -0.69 -7.90
CA ARG A 177 -25.36 0.14 -7.58
C ARG A 177 -26.56 -0.69 -7.10
N ASP A 178 -27.73 -0.51 -7.71
CA ASP A 178 -29.02 -0.87 -7.13
C ASP A 178 -29.42 -2.35 -7.22
N ASN A 179 -28.62 -3.21 -7.87
CA ASN A 179 -28.92 -4.64 -8.04
C ASN A 179 -27.74 -5.53 -7.66
N ALA A 180 -26.99 -5.14 -6.63
CA ALA A 180 -25.78 -5.86 -6.21
C ALA A 180 -26.06 -7.32 -5.87
N VAL A 181 -27.11 -7.58 -5.07
CA VAL A 181 -27.47 -8.94 -4.63
C VAL A 181 -27.88 -9.82 -5.81
N GLU A 182 -28.81 -9.36 -6.65
CA GLU A 182 -29.25 -10.07 -7.85
C GLU A 182 -28.07 -10.46 -8.76
N LYS A 183 -27.13 -9.53 -8.98
CA LYS A 183 -25.92 -9.82 -9.76
C LYS A 183 -25.05 -10.90 -9.11
N LEU A 184 -24.87 -10.86 -7.79
CA LEU A 184 -24.10 -11.87 -7.06
C LEU A 184 -24.80 -13.23 -7.01
N GLU A 185 -26.13 -13.25 -6.96
CA GLU A 185 -26.92 -14.48 -7.06
C GLU A 185 -26.79 -15.09 -8.46
N SER A 186 -26.75 -14.25 -9.51
CA SER A 186 -26.55 -14.70 -10.89
C SER A 186 -25.11 -15.14 -11.21
N ASN A 187 -24.11 -14.60 -10.49
CA ASN A 187 -22.71 -14.97 -10.63
C ASN A 187 -21.95 -14.73 -9.30
N PRO A 188 -21.89 -15.74 -8.41
CA PRO A 188 -21.21 -15.60 -7.12
C PRO A 188 -19.69 -15.45 -7.25
N TYR A 189 -19.09 -15.83 -8.39
CA TYR A 189 -17.66 -15.69 -8.64
C TYR A 189 -17.22 -14.24 -8.84
N ALA A 190 -18.15 -13.31 -9.09
CA ALA A 190 -17.86 -11.88 -9.11
C ALA A 190 -17.27 -11.37 -7.76
N LEU A 191 -17.55 -12.06 -6.64
CA LEU A 191 -16.96 -11.74 -5.33
C LEU A 191 -15.44 -11.81 -5.31
N LEU A 192 -14.82 -12.57 -6.22
CA LEU A 192 -13.38 -12.75 -6.29
C LEU A 192 -12.65 -11.43 -6.58
N ALA A 193 -13.28 -10.49 -7.28
CA ALA A 193 -12.70 -9.19 -7.61
C ALA A 193 -12.66 -8.22 -6.41
N PHE A 194 -13.42 -8.48 -5.36
CA PHE A 194 -13.60 -7.56 -4.22
C PHE A 194 -12.82 -7.96 -2.96
N ALA A 195 -12.22 -9.15 -2.93
CA ALA A 195 -11.59 -9.70 -1.74
C ALA A 195 -10.12 -10.09 -1.97
N PRO A 196 -9.26 -9.99 -0.94
CA PRO A 196 -7.87 -10.44 -1.06
C PRO A 196 -7.79 -11.92 -1.45
N THR A 197 -7.04 -12.22 -2.51
CA THR A 197 -6.90 -13.58 -3.03
C THR A 197 -6.32 -14.52 -1.98
N SER A 198 -7.02 -15.62 -1.69
CA SER A 198 -6.54 -16.65 -0.78
C SER A 198 -7.22 -17.98 -1.08
N PRO A 199 -6.62 -19.12 -0.68
CA PRO A 199 -7.30 -20.41 -0.77
C PRO A 199 -8.63 -20.44 -0.02
N LYS A 200 -8.74 -19.66 1.07
CA LYS A 200 -9.99 -19.51 1.82
C LYS A 200 -11.06 -18.80 0.99
N LEU A 201 -10.70 -17.73 0.28
CA LEU A 201 -11.63 -16.98 -0.57
C LEU A 201 -12.28 -17.88 -1.64
N TRP A 202 -11.48 -18.64 -2.40
CA TRP A 202 -12.00 -19.56 -3.42
C TRP A 202 -12.98 -20.58 -2.82
N ARG A 203 -12.62 -21.20 -1.69
CA ARG A 203 -13.50 -22.16 -0.99
C ARG A 203 -14.79 -21.53 -0.49
N THR A 204 -14.73 -20.30 0.03
CA THR A 204 -15.92 -19.57 0.47
C THR A 204 -16.84 -19.33 -0.73
N VAL A 205 -16.32 -18.81 -1.84
CA VAL A 205 -17.12 -18.56 -3.05
C VAL A 205 -17.68 -19.85 -3.66
N GLU A 206 -16.91 -20.94 -3.70
CA GLU A 206 -17.42 -22.26 -4.11
C GLU A 206 -18.58 -22.73 -3.22
N THR A 207 -18.48 -22.49 -1.90
CA THR A 207 -19.55 -22.84 -0.96
C THR A 207 -20.83 -22.04 -1.23
N ILE A 208 -20.70 -20.75 -1.53
CA ILE A 208 -21.81 -19.88 -1.91
C ILE A 208 -22.45 -20.37 -3.21
N SER A 209 -21.61 -20.59 -4.23
CA SER A 209 -22.01 -21.08 -5.55
C SER A 209 -22.82 -22.39 -5.46
N LEU A 210 -22.35 -23.36 -4.67
CA LEU A 210 -23.09 -24.61 -4.46
C LEU A 210 -24.42 -24.41 -3.72
N LYS A 211 -24.48 -23.51 -2.72
CA LYS A 211 -25.73 -23.18 -2.01
C LYS A 211 -26.76 -22.51 -2.94
N LEU A 212 -26.29 -21.72 -3.91
CA LEU A 212 -27.12 -21.09 -4.94
C LEU A 212 -27.49 -22.04 -6.09
N GLY A 213 -27.03 -23.29 -6.06
CA GLY A 213 -27.43 -24.33 -7.03
C GLY A 213 -26.60 -24.39 -8.31
N PHE A 214 -25.44 -23.71 -8.38
CA PHE A 214 -24.58 -23.77 -9.56
C PHE A 214 -23.90 -25.13 -9.72
N ARG A 215 -23.81 -25.61 -10.97
CA ARG A 215 -23.09 -26.83 -11.31
C ARG A 215 -21.58 -26.61 -11.31
N ARG A 216 -20.80 -27.68 -11.08
CA ARG A 216 -19.32 -27.62 -11.10
C ARG A 216 -18.71 -27.35 -12.49
N ASP A 217 -19.49 -27.52 -13.54
CA ASP A 217 -19.14 -27.23 -14.93
C ASP A 217 -19.83 -25.97 -15.47
N SER A 218 -20.50 -25.19 -14.60
CA SER A 218 -21.11 -23.92 -14.98
C SER A 218 -20.08 -22.93 -15.54
N GLN A 219 -20.51 -22.12 -16.52
CA GLN A 219 -19.63 -21.17 -17.19
C GLN A 219 -19.07 -20.14 -16.19
N GLU A 220 -19.87 -19.70 -15.22
CA GLU A 220 -19.52 -18.76 -14.17
C GLU A 220 -18.36 -19.28 -13.33
N ARG A 221 -18.39 -20.57 -12.95
CA ARG A 221 -17.31 -21.23 -12.22
C ARG A 221 -16.04 -21.34 -13.04
N LEU A 222 -16.17 -21.73 -14.31
CA LEU A 222 -15.02 -21.88 -15.20
C LEU A 222 -14.31 -20.54 -15.39
N VAL A 223 -15.06 -19.49 -15.74
CA VAL A 223 -14.53 -18.12 -15.89
C VAL A 223 -13.94 -17.62 -14.56
N GLY A 224 -14.66 -17.79 -13.46
CA GLY A 224 -14.20 -17.39 -12.13
C GLY A 224 -12.91 -18.06 -11.69
N ALA A 225 -12.66 -19.32 -12.08
CA ALA A 225 -11.40 -20.01 -11.81
C ALA A 225 -10.22 -19.40 -12.59
N ILE A 226 -10.44 -18.99 -13.83
CA ILE A 226 -9.42 -18.33 -14.65
C ILE A 226 -9.11 -16.95 -14.09
N GLU A 227 -10.13 -16.15 -13.79
CA GLU A 227 -9.97 -14.85 -13.14
C GLU A 227 -9.26 -14.98 -11.79
N HIS A 228 -9.65 -15.94 -10.93
CA HIS A 228 -8.98 -16.17 -9.66
C HIS A 228 -7.49 -16.49 -9.82
N THR A 229 -7.15 -17.26 -10.85
CA THR A 229 -5.76 -17.63 -11.16
C THR A 229 -4.96 -16.39 -11.56
N LEU A 230 -5.51 -15.54 -12.42
CA LEU A 230 -4.86 -14.30 -12.85
C LEU A 230 -4.82 -13.24 -11.74
N TYR A 231 -5.86 -13.09 -10.91
CA TYR A 231 -5.82 -12.23 -9.72
C TYR A 231 -4.76 -12.68 -8.70
N THR A 232 -4.51 -13.98 -8.61
CA THR A 232 -3.43 -14.53 -7.76
C THR A 232 -2.05 -14.23 -8.33
N ALA A 233 -1.90 -14.28 -9.66
CA ALA A 233 -0.68 -13.86 -10.36
C ALA A 233 -0.45 -12.35 -10.19
N LEU A 234 -1.49 -11.54 -10.37
CA LEU A 234 -1.49 -10.09 -10.13
C LEU A 234 -1.00 -9.73 -8.73
N ARG A 235 -1.48 -10.43 -7.70
CA ARG A 235 -1.01 -10.21 -6.33
C ARG A 235 0.46 -10.61 -6.11
N SER A 236 1.01 -11.49 -6.94
CA SER A 236 2.41 -11.91 -6.90
C SER A 236 3.34 -10.95 -7.67
N GLY A 237 2.78 -10.04 -8.46
CA GLY A 237 3.51 -9.07 -9.28
C GLY A 237 3.23 -9.20 -10.78
N ASP A 238 2.74 -10.35 -11.25
CA ASP A 238 2.53 -10.64 -12.67
C ASP A 238 1.28 -9.95 -13.22
N THR A 239 1.35 -9.23 -14.33
CA THR A 239 0.15 -8.74 -15.03
C THR A 239 -0.34 -9.73 -16.11
N ALA A 240 0.48 -10.71 -16.47
CA ALA A 240 0.18 -11.73 -17.46
C ALA A 240 0.61 -13.12 -17.02
N LEU A 241 0.06 -14.18 -17.63
CA LEU A 241 0.58 -15.54 -17.51
C LEU A 241 0.71 -16.20 -18.88
N PRO A 242 1.74 -17.04 -19.10
CA PRO A 242 1.79 -17.94 -20.25
C PRO A 242 0.60 -18.90 -20.26
N GLY A 243 0.10 -19.24 -21.45
CA GLY A 243 -1.06 -20.13 -21.62
C GLY A 243 -0.93 -21.47 -20.88
N ASP A 244 0.23 -22.12 -20.94
CA ASP A 244 0.48 -23.40 -20.29
C ASP A 244 0.46 -23.29 -18.76
N GLU A 245 1.00 -22.19 -18.23
CA GLU A 245 0.99 -21.93 -16.79
C GLU A 245 -0.43 -21.62 -16.28
N LEU A 246 -1.17 -20.78 -17.01
CA LEU A 246 -2.57 -20.50 -16.72
C LEU A 246 -3.40 -21.79 -16.69
N LEU A 247 -3.22 -22.65 -17.70
CA LEU A 247 -3.87 -23.95 -17.79
C LEU A 247 -3.52 -24.86 -16.60
N ALA A 248 -2.24 -24.94 -16.24
CA ALA A 248 -1.77 -25.77 -15.13
C ALA A 248 -2.30 -25.30 -13.76
N ARG A 249 -2.34 -23.99 -13.53
CA ARG A 249 -2.89 -23.40 -12.30
C ARG A 249 -4.42 -23.55 -12.24
N ALA A 250 -5.13 -23.30 -13.35
CA ALA A 250 -6.58 -23.50 -13.44
C ALA A 250 -6.97 -24.98 -13.27
N TYR A 251 -6.19 -25.91 -13.79
CA TYR A 251 -6.37 -27.35 -13.57
C TYR A 251 -6.37 -27.71 -12.08
N LYS A 252 -5.49 -27.11 -11.27
CA LYS A 252 -5.44 -27.36 -9.81
C LYS A 252 -6.71 -26.90 -9.09
N LEU A 253 -7.39 -25.87 -9.59
CA LEU A 253 -8.66 -25.37 -9.03
C LEU A 253 -9.87 -26.17 -9.51
N LEU A 254 -9.89 -26.52 -10.80
CA LEU A 254 -11.04 -27.12 -11.46
C LEU A 254 -11.04 -28.66 -11.41
N GLY A 255 -9.88 -29.28 -11.20
CA GLY A 255 -9.69 -30.74 -11.18
C GLY A 255 -9.82 -31.42 -12.54
N SER A 256 -9.95 -30.66 -13.63
CA SER A 256 -10.13 -31.18 -14.99
C SER A 256 -9.42 -30.30 -16.01
N LYS A 257 -8.56 -30.91 -16.83
CA LYS A 257 -7.85 -30.21 -17.92
C LYS A 257 -8.83 -29.69 -18.98
N THR A 258 -9.87 -30.45 -19.29
CA THR A 258 -10.92 -30.03 -20.22
C THR A 258 -11.65 -28.80 -19.70
N ASN A 259 -12.02 -28.78 -18.41
CA ASN A 259 -12.68 -27.63 -17.81
C ASN A 259 -11.76 -26.40 -17.78
N ALA A 260 -10.46 -26.58 -17.55
CA ALA A 260 -9.51 -25.48 -17.59
C ALA A 260 -9.38 -24.87 -19.00
N LYS A 261 -9.30 -25.69 -20.05
CA LYS A 261 -9.31 -25.22 -21.45
C LYS A 261 -10.61 -24.47 -21.78
N ASN A 262 -11.75 -25.10 -21.51
CA ASN A 262 -13.07 -24.50 -21.74
C ASN A 262 -13.23 -23.20 -20.94
N GLY A 263 -12.64 -23.12 -19.74
CA GLY A 263 -12.64 -21.92 -18.92
C GLY A 263 -11.86 -20.77 -19.54
N ILE A 264 -10.67 -21.03 -20.10
CA ILE A 264 -9.88 -20.01 -20.82
C ILE A 264 -10.67 -19.49 -22.02
N GLU A 265 -11.23 -20.40 -22.84
CA GLU A 265 -12.05 -20.03 -24.00
C GLU A 265 -13.29 -19.22 -23.61
N ALA A 266 -14.02 -19.67 -22.58
CA ALA A 266 -15.20 -18.98 -22.07
C ALA A 266 -14.84 -17.59 -21.52
N ALA A 267 -13.74 -17.47 -20.77
CA ALA A 267 -13.27 -16.21 -20.20
C ALA A 267 -12.88 -15.19 -21.28
N CYS A 268 -12.22 -15.64 -22.36
CA CYS A 268 -11.96 -14.79 -23.52
C CYS A 268 -13.27 -14.37 -24.22
N LYS A 269 -14.20 -15.31 -24.42
CA LYS A 269 -15.48 -15.06 -25.11
C LYS A 269 -16.32 -14.00 -24.39
N VAL A 270 -16.41 -14.06 -23.06
CA VAL A 270 -17.16 -13.09 -22.25
C VAL A 270 -16.36 -11.84 -21.92
N ARG A 271 -15.12 -11.72 -22.41
CA ARG A 271 -14.21 -10.62 -22.10
C ARG A 271 -14.04 -10.46 -20.59
N ALA A 272 -13.80 -11.55 -19.88
CA ALA A 272 -13.25 -11.50 -18.51
C ALA A 272 -11.71 -11.37 -18.55
N ILE A 273 -11.10 -11.90 -19.60
CA ILE A 273 -9.66 -11.87 -19.85
C ILE A 273 -9.39 -11.51 -21.31
N CYS A 274 -8.15 -11.16 -21.62
CA CYS A 274 -7.66 -11.01 -22.98
C CYS A 274 -6.36 -11.80 -23.17
N SER A 275 -5.98 -12.02 -24.43
CA SER A 275 -4.72 -12.62 -24.82
C SER A 275 -3.94 -11.72 -25.76
N PHE A 276 -2.61 -11.76 -25.67
CA PHE A 276 -1.70 -11.07 -26.58
C PHE A 276 -0.52 -11.98 -26.91
N LYS A 277 0.26 -11.58 -27.93
CA LYS A 277 1.48 -12.28 -28.32
C LYS A 277 2.70 -11.46 -27.92
N THR A 278 3.70 -12.11 -27.34
CA THR A 278 5.01 -11.50 -27.11
C THR A 278 5.81 -11.39 -28.42
N GLU A 279 6.94 -10.70 -28.37
CA GLU A 279 7.93 -10.68 -29.46
C GLU A 279 8.46 -12.08 -29.81
N SER A 280 8.56 -12.97 -28.80
CA SER A 280 8.90 -14.39 -28.97
C SER A 280 7.74 -15.24 -29.52
N ASN A 281 6.60 -14.63 -29.86
CA ASN A 281 5.37 -15.26 -30.35
C ASN A 281 4.70 -16.22 -29.33
N ASP A 282 5.00 -16.04 -28.04
CA ASP A 282 4.32 -16.75 -26.94
C ASP A 282 2.94 -16.11 -26.68
N ILE A 283 1.94 -16.94 -26.39
CA ILE A 283 0.59 -16.47 -26.07
C ILE A 283 0.47 -16.26 -24.56
N MET A 284 0.18 -15.03 -24.18
CA MET A 284 0.03 -14.58 -22.81
C MET A 284 -1.42 -14.16 -22.54
N PHE A 285 -1.87 -14.32 -21.30
CA PHE A 285 -3.23 -14.01 -20.87
C PHE A 285 -3.25 -13.05 -19.69
N GLN A 286 -4.22 -12.12 -19.67
CA GLN A 286 -4.33 -11.08 -18.65
C GLN A 286 -5.78 -10.84 -18.23
N THR A 287 -5.96 -10.32 -17.02
CA THR A 287 -7.22 -9.67 -16.66
C THR A 287 -7.38 -8.39 -17.48
N ILE A 288 -8.62 -8.05 -17.85
CA ILE A 288 -8.87 -6.82 -18.61
C ILE A 288 -8.41 -5.57 -17.87
N GLY A 289 -8.55 -5.54 -16.54
CA GLY A 289 -8.10 -4.42 -15.72
C GLY A 289 -6.60 -4.17 -15.85
N ALA A 290 -5.78 -5.22 -15.79
CA ALA A 290 -4.34 -5.12 -15.96
C ALA A 290 -3.97 -4.68 -17.39
N ALA A 291 -4.58 -5.31 -18.40
CA ALA A 291 -4.33 -4.98 -19.80
C ALA A 291 -4.69 -3.53 -20.14
N LEU A 292 -5.79 -2.99 -19.59
CA LEU A 292 -6.17 -1.59 -19.80
C LEU A 292 -5.16 -0.62 -19.15
N ILE A 293 -4.66 -0.95 -17.96
CA ILE A 293 -3.63 -0.15 -17.29
C ILE A 293 -2.36 -0.12 -18.13
N GLU A 294 -1.90 -1.29 -18.59
CA GLU A 294 -0.69 -1.39 -19.43
C GLU A 294 -0.87 -0.68 -20.76
N ALA A 295 -1.95 -0.94 -21.50
CA ALA A 295 -2.21 -0.30 -22.80
C ALA A 295 -2.23 1.24 -22.72
N ASN A 296 -2.79 1.81 -21.66
CA ASN A 296 -2.76 3.26 -21.44
C ASN A 296 -1.33 3.78 -21.23
N VAL A 297 -0.51 3.07 -20.46
CA VAL A 297 0.90 3.46 -20.24
C VAL A 297 1.71 3.26 -21.53
N GLU A 298 1.45 2.19 -22.28
CA GLU A 298 2.09 1.93 -23.58
C GLU A 298 1.83 3.06 -24.56
N GLU A 299 0.58 3.48 -24.71
CA GLU A 299 0.20 4.58 -25.60
C GLU A 299 0.96 5.86 -25.26
N ILE A 300 0.97 6.25 -23.98
CA ILE A 300 1.65 7.46 -23.51
C ILE A 300 3.17 7.34 -23.72
N VAL A 301 3.78 6.22 -23.32
CA VAL A 301 5.23 6.01 -23.48
C VAL A 301 5.63 5.99 -24.95
N SER A 302 4.85 5.33 -25.80
CA SER A 302 5.06 5.32 -27.25
C SER A 302 4.96 6.71 -27.83
N GLU A 303 4.00 7.52 -27.40
CA GLU A 303 3.90 8.91 -27.85
C GLU A 303 5.15 9.71 -27.46
N LEU A 304 5.54 9.65 -26.18
CA LEU A 304 6.70 10.39 -25.66
C LEU A 304 8.00 9.97 -26.36
N ALA A 305 8.22 8.66 -26.54
CA ALA A 305 9.45 8.15 -27.13
C ALA A 305 9.57 8.43 -28.64
N ASN A 306 8.45 8.59 -29.36
CA ASN A 306 8.46 8.70 -30.81
C ASN A 306 8.24 10.12 -31.33
N SER A 307 7.80 11.04 -30.48
CA SER A 307 7.46 12.41 -30.86
C SER A 307 8.59 13.38 -30.53
N PRO A 308 8.94 14.32 -31.42
CA PRO A 308 9.92 15.34 -31.12
C PRO A 308 9.44 16.22 -29.97
N LEU A 309 10.37 16.70 -29.15
CA LEU A 309 10.10 17.70 -28.13
C LEU A 309 9.73 19.04 -28.78
N GLN A 310 8.64 19.65 -28.33
CA GLN A 310 8.39 21.07 -28.57
C GLN A 310 9.06 21.85 -27.44
N ALA A 311 10.34 22.19 -27.60
CA ALA A 311 11.10 22.86 -26.56
C ALA A 311 10.70 24.34 -26.45
N ASP A 312 10.58 24.85 -25.21
CA ASP A 312 10.45 26.29 -24.95
C ASP A 312 11.80 27.03 -25.02
N PHE A 313 12.89 26.31 -25.33
CA PHE A 313 14.27 26.83 -25.40
C PHE A 313 15.01 26.31 -26.64
N THR A 314 16.14 26.93 -26.98
CA THR A 314 16.97 26.50 -28.11
C THR A 314 18.07 25.56 -27.65
N PHE A 315 18.13 24.35 -28.22
CA PHE A 315 19.15 23.33 -27.89
C PHE A 315 20.60 23.81 -28.06
N GLN A 316 20.86 24.82 -28.90
CA GLN A 316 22.18 25.41 -29.09
C GLN A 316 22.76 26.03 -27.81
N GLN A 317 21.91 26.48 -26.88
CA GLN A 317 22.34 27.09 -25.61
C GLN A 317 22.72 26.05 -24.54
N LEU A 318 22.27 24.80 -24.68
CA LEU A 318 22.39 23.78 -23.65
C LEU A 318 23.84 23.40 -23.30
N PRO A 319 24.76 23.20 -24.29
CA PRO A 319 26.16 22.93 -23.98
C PRO A 319 26.83 24.04 -23.14
N GLU A 320 26.60 25.30 -23.51
CA GLU A 320 27.16 26.46 -22.81
C GLU A 320 26.64 26.56 -21.36
N LEU A 321 25.35 26.25 -21.14
CA LEU A 321 24.77 26.24 -19.80
C LEU A 321 25.32 25.10 -18.94
N ILE A 322 25.54 23.92 -19.51
CA ILE A 322 26.18 22.79 -18.81
C ILE A 322 27.64 23.14 -18.46
N ASP A 323 28.37 23.80 -19.36
CA ASP A 323 29.74 24.25 -19.10
C ASP A 323 29.79 25.34 -18.01
N LYS A 324 28.81 26.25 -18.00
CA LYS A 324 28.65 27.24 -16.94
C LYS A 324 28.35 26.58 -15.59
N TYR A 325 27.43 25.60 -15.56
CA TYR A 325 27.16 24.81 -14.36
C TYR A 325 28.43 24.10 -13.88
N ASN A 326 29.15 23.41 -14.78
CA ASN A 326 30.39 22.69 -14.46
C ASN A 326 31.47 23.61 -13.87
N SER A 327 31.61 24.83 -14.40
CA SER A 327 32.57 25.82 -13.89
C SER A 327 32.22 26.24 -12.46
N THR A 328 30.94 26.47 -12.19
CA THR A 328 30.42 26.84 -10.86
C THR A 328 30.61 25.67 -9.89
N PHE A 329 30.16 24.48 -10.28
CA PHE A 329 30.28 23.25 -9.50
C PHE A 329 31.75 22.91 -9.17
N HIS A 330 32.67 23.12 -10.13
CA HIS A 330 34.09 22.94 -9.89
C HIS A 330 34.64 23.92 -8.85
N SER A 331 34.21 25.18 -8.86
CA SER A 331 34.63 26.16 -7.87
C SER A 331 34.16 25.83 -6.45
N GLU A 332 32.98 25.22 -6.31
CA GLU A 332 32.39 24.85 -5.02
C GLU A 332 32.89 23.49 -4.49
N GLN A 333 33.00 22.50 -5.36
CA GLN A 333 33.26 21.10 -4.99
C GLN A 333 34.69 20.63 -5.30
N GLY A 334 35.45 21.38 -6.10
CA GLY A 334 36.83 21.05 -6.48
C GLY A 334 36.97 20.01 -7.60
N TYR A 335 35.87 19.54 -8.20
CA TYR A 335 35.86 18.60 -9.34
C TYR A 335 34.69 18.90 -10.28
N THR A 336 34.75 18.41 -11.51
CA THR A 336 33.69 18.59 -12.54
C THR A 336 32.83 17.33 -12.69
N LEU A 337 31.66 17.48 -13.29
CA LEU A 337 30.87 16.32 -13.71
C LEU A 337 31.66 15.46 -14.69
N THR A 338 31.54 14.14 -14.56
CA THR A 338 32.11 13.18 -15.52
C THR A 338 31.39 13.27 -16.87
N GLU A 339 32.01 12.79 -17.95
CA GLU A 339 31.38 12.73 -19.28
C GLU A 339 30.01 12.00 -19.26
N GLU A 340 29.90 10.89 -18.52
CA GLU A 340 28.65 10.14 -18.36
C GLU A 340 27.57 10.99 -17.65
N GLN A 341 27.96 11.77 -16.65
CA GLN A 341 27.05 12.66 -15.93
C GLN A 341 26.62 13.85 -16.80
N GLN A 342 27.54 14.45 -17.56
CA GLN A 342 27.21 15.54 -18.49
C GLN A 342 26.28 15.07 -19.60
N ALA A 343 26.53 13.88 -20.15
CA ALA A 343 25.63 13.25 -21.11
C ALA A 343 24.25 12.99 -20.50
N ALA A 344 24.18 12.53 -19.24
CA ALA A 344 22.92 12.33 -18.53
C ALA A 344 22.13 13.64 -18.38
N VAL A 345 22.80 14.72 -17.96
CA VAL A 345 22.19 16.06 -17.87
C VAL A 345 21.64 16.47 -19.23
N ARG A 346 22.44 16.37 -20.31
CA ARG A 346 22.02 16.74 -21.66
C ARG A 346 20.79 15.96 -22.15
N MET A 347 20.81 14.63 -21.99
CA MET A 347 19.72 13.74 -22.41
C MET A 347 18.38 14.11 -21.76
N VAL A 348 18.37 14.57 -20.51
CA VAL A 348 17.13 14.98 -19.83
C VAL A 348 16.41 16.10 -20.56
N PHE A 349 17.16 17.04 -21.15
CA PHE A 349 16.61 18.17 -21.89
C PHE A 349 16.33 17.84 -23.37
N GLU A 350 16.98 16.82 -23.93
CA GLU A 350 16.81 16.42 -25.34
C GLU A 350 15.66 15.44 -25.55
N GLU A 351 15.39 14.58 -24.57
CA GLU A 351 14.42 13.49 -24.68
C GLU A 351 13.15 13.78 -23.87
N ARG A 352 11.97 13.47 -24.44
CA ARG A 352 10.68 13.58 -23.72
C ARG A 352 10.53 12.50 -22.66
N ILE A 353 11.14 11.33 -22.87
CA ILE A 353 11.23 10.26 -21.89
C ILE A 353 12.62 9.67 -21.91
N SER A 354 13.27 9.59 -20.75
CA SER A 354 14.63 9.05 -20.64
C SER A 354 14.85 8.31 -19.33
N VAL A 355 15.90 7.48 -19.32
CA VAL A 355 16.28 6.67 -18.16
C VAL A 355 17.73 6.97 -17.77
N VAL A 356 17.96 7.30 -16.51
CA VAL A 356 19.30 7.38 -15.92
C VAL A 356 19.44 6.24 -14.93
N THR A 357 20.31 5.28 -15.24
CA THR A 357 20.60 4.18 -14.32
C THR A 357 21.96 4.37 -13.64
N GLY A 358 22.08 3.88 -12.42
CA GLY A 358 23.35 3.85 -11.72
C GLY A 358 23.23 3.22 -10.35
N PHE A 359 24.29 2.60 -9.87
CA PHE A 359 24.33 2.00 -8.53
C PHE A 359 24.74 3.02 -7.46
N GLY A 360 24.79 2.60 -6.19
CA GLY A 360 25.21 3.48 -5.10
C GLY A 360 26.60 4.08 -5.32
N GLY A 361 26.71 5.42 -5.17
CA GLY A 361 27.98 6.14 -5.31
C GLY A 361 28.34 6.64 -6.72
N THR A 362 27.50 6.43 -7.73
CA THR A 362 27.74 6.90 -9.11
C THR A 362 27.34 8.37 -9.38
N GLY A 363 26.85 9.07 -8.36
CA GLY A 363 26.48 10.51 -8.46
C GLY A 363 25.10 10.78 -9.08
N LYS A 364 24.13 9.85 -8.97
CA LYS A 364 22.74 10.09 -9.41
C LYS A 364 22.15 11.38 -8.85
N THR A 365 22.32 11.62 -7.55
CA THR A 365 21.82 12.83 -6.88
C THR A 365 22.54 14.10 -7.37
N THR A 366 23.83 14.00 -7.72
CA THR A 366 24.59 15.09 -8.34
C THR A 366 24.00 15.48 -9.70
N ILE A 367 23.53 14.51 -10.49
CA ILE A 367 22.81 14.79 -11.74
C ILE A 367 21.47 15.45 -11.47
N LEU A 368 20.72 15.02 -10.46
CA LEU A 368 19.45 15.67 -10.12
C LEU A 368 19.65 17.16 -9.79
N LYS A 369 20.70 17.50 -9.03
CA LYS A 369 21.08 18.89 -8.75
C LYS A 369 21.47 19.64 -10.03
N ALA A 370 22.31 19.03 -10.88
CA ALA A 370 22.74 19.65 -12.13
C ALA A 370 21.57 19.92 -13.09
N VAL A 371 20.64 18.97 -13.23
CA VAL A 371 19.43 19.13 -14.03
C VAL A 371 18.55 20.24 -13.47
N ALA A 372 18.37 20.28 -12.15
CA ALA A 372 17.60 21.32 -11.49
C ALA A 372 18.17 22.73 -11.75
N ASP A 373 19.47 22.91 -11.56
CA ASP A 373 20.12 24.21 -11.72
C ASP A 373 20.16 24.65 -13.19
N VAL A 374 20.37 23.73 -14.13
CA VAL A 374 20.28 24.03 -15.57
C VAL A 374 18.84 24.35 -15.98
N ALA A 375 17.84 23.67 -15.42
CA ALA A 375 16.43 23.96 -15.67
C ALA A 375 16.05 25.37 -15.16
N GLU A 376 16.56 25.76 -13.99
CA GLU A 376 16.37 27.11 -13.45
C GLU A 376 16.99 28.17 -14.38
N LEU A 377 18.20 27.94 -14.90
CA LEU A 377 18.85 28.83 -15.88
C LEU A 377 18.05 28.96 -17.18
N LEU A 378 17.29 27.93 -17.56
CA LEU A 378 16.40 27.92 -18.72
C LEU A 378 14.98 28.44 -18.43
N GLY A 379 14.67 28.77 -17.17
CA GLY A 379 13.32 29.16 -16.74
C GLY A 379 12.29 28.03 -16.80
N LEU A 380 12.74 26.76 -16.82
CA LEU A 380 11.87 25.59 -16.85
C LEU A 380 11.47 25.17 -15.44
N LYS A 381 10.23 24.72 -15.28
CA LYS A 381 9.77 24.11 -14.03
C LYS A 381 10.29 22.69 -13.93
N ILE A 382 10.76 22.30 -12.75
CA ILE A 382 11.18 20.93 -12.44
C ILE A 382 10.40 20.42 -11.24
N TYR A 383 9.98 19.15 -11.29
CA TYR A 383 9.32 18.45 -10.21
C TYR A 383 10.07 17.15 -9.94
N LEU A 384 10.65 17.04 -8.75
CA LEU A 384 11.40 15.88 -8.32
C LEU A 384 10.51 14.99 -7.45
N MET A 385 10.39 13.72 -7.81
CA MET A 385 9.45 12.81 -7.17
C MET A 385 10.13 11.56 -6.64
N ALA A 386 9.64 11.06 -5.51
CA ALA A 386 10.01 9.76 -4.98
C ALA A 386 8.77 8.97 -4.52
N LEU A 387 8.91 7.65 -4.39
CA LEU A 387 7.81 6.80 -3.89
C LEU A 387 7.54 7.04 -2.40
N ALA A 388 8.59 7.19 -1.60
CA ALA A 388 8.53 7.31 -0.14
C ALA A 388 8.90 8.73 0.33
N GLY A 389 8.28 9.18 1.42
CA GLY A 389 8.57 10.50 2.01
C GLY A 389 10.05 10.68 2.36
N LYS A 390 10.68 9.66 2.94
CA LYS A 390 12.12 9.72 3.27
C LYS A 390 13.03 9.91 2.06
N ALA A 391 12.70 9.29 0.92
CA ALA A 391 13.45 9.50 -0.32
C ALA A 391 13.20 10.91 -0.88
N LYS A 392 11.97 11.43 -0.76
CA LYS A 392 11.64 12.82 -1.06
C LYS A 392 12.49 13.79 -0.22
N ASP A 393 12.56 13.60 1.10
CA ASP A 393 13.34 14.44 2.02
C ASP A 393 14.85 14.42 1.67
N ARG A 394 15.37 13.28 1.21
CA ARG A 394 16.76 13.16 0.74
C ARG A 394 17.01 13.98 -0.53
N ILE A 395 16.06 13.97 -1.46
CA ILE A 395 16.14 14.78 -2.68
C ILE A 395 16.10 16.26 -2.33
N GLU A 396 15.20 16.68 -1.42
CA GLU A 396 15.13 18.06 -0.91
C GLU A 396 16.49 18.49 -0.36
N GLN A 397 17.06 17.72 0.59
CA GLN A 397 18.36 18.02 1.19
C GLN A 397 19.49 18.13 0.18
N ALA A 398 19.48 17.29 -0.85
CA ALA A 398 20.56 17.24 -1.83
C ALA A 398 20.41 18.28 -2.96
N THR A 399 19.19 18.72 -3.23
CA THR A 399 18.91 19.68 -4.31
C THR A 399 18.71 21.12 -3.82
N GLY A 400 18.29 21.29 -2.57
CA GLY A 400 17.88 22.57 -1.99
C GLY A 400 16.55 23.10 -2.52
N LEU A 401 15.72 22.24 -3.14
CA LEU A 401 14.47 22.62 -3.81
C LEU A 401 13.22 22.08 -3.08
N ASP A 402 12.93 22.63 -1.91
CA ASP A 402 11.84 22.15 -1.05
C ASP A 402 10.45 22.21 -1.75
N ASP A 403 10.14 23.31 -2.45
CA ASP A 403 8.83 23.51 -3.10
C ASP A 403 8.61 22.68 -4.37
N SER A 404 9.65 22.00 -4.86
CA SER A 404 9.62 21.21 -6.10
C SER A 404 9.70 19.69 -5.85
N CYS A 405 9.77 19.26 -4.58
CA CYS A 405 9.92 17.86 -4.22
C CYS A 405 8.60 17.25 -3.71
N TYR A 406 8.19 16.14 -4.32
CA TYR A 406 6.91 15.49 -4.02
C TYR A 406 7.07 13.99 -3.79
N THR A 407 6.20 13.40 -2.97
CA THR A 407 5.91 11.98 -3.18
C THR A 407 5.09 11.85 -4.46
N ILE A 408 5.22 10.75 -5.21
CA ILE A 408 4.42 10.57 -6.45
C ILE A 408 2.91 10.73 -6.16
N HIS A 409 2.44 10.19 -5.04
CA HIS A 409 1.05 10.35 -4.59
C HIS A 409 0.69 11.80 -4.26
N GLY A 410 1.60 12.53 -3.61
CA GLY A 410 1.42 13.95 -3.30
C GLY A 410 1.31 14.81 -4.56
N PHE A 411 2.16 14.55 -5.55
CA PHE A 411 2.09 15.25 -6.84
C PHE A 411 0.79 14.95 -7.59
N VAL A 412 0.41 13.68 -7.71
CA VAL A 412 -0.86 13.27 -8.35
C VAL A 412 -2.07 13.94 -7.68
N LYS A 413 -2.05 14.04 -6.35
CA LYS A 413 -3.09 14.74 -5.59
C LYS A 413 -3.11 16.24 -5.91
N ALA A 414 -1.94 16.90 -5.86
CA ALA A 414 -1.82 18.33 -6.13
C ALA A 414 -2.31 18.70 -7.55
N VAL A 415 -1.94 17.92 -8.57
CA VAL A 415 -2.41 18.14 -9.95
C VAL A 415 -3.93 17.95 -10.05
N LYS A 416 -4.47 16.89 -9.45
CA LYS A 416 -5.91 16.59 -9.48
C LYS A 416 -6.74 17.67 -8.78
N GLU A 417 -6.23 18.22 -7.69
CA GLU A 417 -6.87 19.27 -6.90
C GLU A 417 -6.62 20.67 -7.48
N LYS A 418 -5.86 20.79 -8.58
CA LYS A 418 -5.45 22.07 -9.18
C LYS A 418 -4.80 23.01 -8.17
N SER A 419 -3.90 22.45 -7.35
CA SER A 419 -3.11 23.23 -6.40
C SER A 419 -2.23 24.24 -7.13
N ASP A 420 -2.16 25.47 -6.62
CA ASP A 420 -1.24 26.51 -7.11
C ASP A 420 0.23 26.12 -6.96
N SER A 421 0.53 25.10 -6.14
CA SER A 421 1.88 24.57 -5.95
C SER A 421 2.43 23.80 -7.15
N VAL A 422 1.60 23.46 -8.14
CA VAL A 422 2.01 22.73 -9.34
C VAL A 422 1.55 23.45 -10.59
N ASP A 423 2.50 24.07 -11.28
CA ASP A 423 2.33 24.67 -12.60
C ASP A 423 2.85 23.72 -13.69
N LEU A 424 1.94 23.26 -14.55
CA LEU A 424 2.24 22.40 -15.71
C LEU A 424 2.11 23.15 -17.04
N ASN A 425 2.23 24.48 -17.02
CA ASN A 425 2.34 25.28 -18.23
C ASN A 425 3.78 25.21 -18.79
N GLY A 426 3.93 25.39 -20.10
CA GLY A 426 5.21 25.19 -20.79
C GLY A 426 5.60 23.70 -20.83
N THR A 427 6.90 23.45 -20.67
CA THR A 427 7.50 22.11 -20.79
C THR A 427 8.22 21.70 -19.49
N PRO A 428 7.48 21.39 -18.42
CA PRO A 428 8.08 20.98 -17.14
C PRO A 428 8.88 19.68 -17.24
N ILE A 429 9.88 19.55 -16.38
CA ILE A 429 10.69 18.34 -16.20
C ILE A 429 10.18 17.59 -14.98
N ILE A 430 9.74 16.35 -15.19
CA ILE A 430 9.23 15.46 -14.15
C ILE A 430 10.26 14.36 -13.92
N VAL A 431 10.87 14.33 -12.75
CA VAL A 431 11.86 13.31 -12.40
C VAL A 431 11.30 12.35 -11.38
N ILE A 432 11.46 11.06 -11.63
CA ILE A 432 11.11 9.99 -10.69
C ILE A 432 12.41 9.34 -10.23
N ASP A 433 12.83 9.63 -8.99
CA ASP A 433 13.94 8.95 -8.34
C ASP A 433 13.48 7.64 -7.67
N GLU A 434 14.41 6.71 -7.52
CA GLU A 434 14.16 5.31 -7.10
C GLU A 434 13.02 4.66 -7.93
N ALA A 435 13.03 4.90 -9.24
CA ALA A 435 11.99 4.45 -10.17
C ALA A 435 11.86 2.91 -10.24
N SER A 436 12.86 2.16 -9.79
CA SER A 436 12.81 0.68 -9.69
C SER A 436 11.63 0.19 -8.85
N MET A 437 11.17 0.98 -7.87
CA MET A 437 10.04 0.61 -7.01
C MET A 437 8.67 1.01 -7.56
N VAL A 438 8.60 1.71 -8.69
CA VAL A 438 7.33 2.22 -9.25
C VAL A 438 6.63 1.11 -10.04
N ASP A 439 5.46 0.69 -9.55
CA ASP A 439 4.59 -0.25 -10.25
C ASP A 439 3.83 0.39 -11.41
N ILE A 440 3.34 -0.44 -12.34
CA ILE A 440 2.67 0.05 -13.55
C ILE A 440 1.36 0.80 -13.24
N ALA A 441 0.70 0.47 -12.12
CA ALA A 441 -0.53 1.12 -11.72
C ALA A 441 -0.30 2.55 -11.23
N LEU A 442 0.78 2.80 -10.48
CA LEU A 442 1.19 4.11 -10.04
C LEU A 442 1.70 4.96 -11.21
N ALA A 443 2.49 4.36 -12.11
CA ALA A 443 2.91 5.01 -13.36
C ALA A 443 1.68 5.46 -14.18
N ASN A 444 0.69 4.57 -14.37
CA ASN A 444 -0.56 4.89 -15.06
C ASN A 444 -1.33 6.04 -14.39
N ARG A 445 -1.37 6.10 -13.05
CA ARG A 445 -2.03 7.20 -12.33
C ARG A 445 -1.34 8.53 -12.58
N LEU A 446 -0.01 8.56 -12.48
CA LEU A 446 0.81 9.75 -12.73
C LEU A 446 0.66 10.24 -14.16
N LEU A 447 0.94 9.37 -15.13
CA LEU A 447 0.93 9.70 -16.55
C LEU A 447 -0.45 10.18 -17.00
N ASN A 448 -1.54 9.58 -16.53
CA ASN A 448 -2.89 10.06 -16.87
C ASN A 448 -3.20 11.47 -16.36
N GLN A 449 -2.55 11.96 -15.30
CA GLN A 449 -2.76 13.34 -14.85
C GLN A 449 -2.09 14.36 -15.78
N ILE A 450 -1.03 13.95 -16.48
CA ILE A 450 -0.17 14.85 -17.25
C ILE A 450 -0.18 14.59 -18.75
N LYS A 451 -0.83 13.53 -19.24
CA LYS A 451 -0.78 13.08 -20.65
C LYS A 451 -1.14 14.14 -21.70
N ASN A 452 -1.96 15.13 -21.35
CA ASN A 452 -2.36 16.21 -22.26
C ASN A 452 -1.43 17.43 -22.19
N LYS A 453 -0.27 17.30 -21.54
CA LYS A 453 0.72 18.35 -21.36
C LYS A 453 1.98 18.02 -22.16
N ASN A 454 2.75 19.05 -22.50
CA ASN A 454 4.11 18.87 -22.97
C ASN A 454 5.03 18.77 -21.76
N TYR A 455 5.89 17.77 -21.67
CA TYR A 455 6.78 17.57 -20.52
C TYR A 455 7.93 16.63 -20.87
N HIS A 456 8.98 16.71 -20.05
CA HIS A 456 10.00 15.67 -19.95
C HIS A 456 9.67 14.76 -18.77
N ILE A 457 9.87 13.46 -18.93
CA ILE A 457 9.83 12.51 -17.83
C ILE A 457 11.13 11.72 -17.76
N VAL A 458 11.79 11.78 -16.60
CA VAL A 458 13.09 11.15 -16.36
C VAL A 458 12.92 10.10 -15.28
N LEU A 459 13.30 8.87 -15.61
CA LEU A 459 13.30 7.77 -14.64
C LEU A 459 14.72 7.54 -14.14
N VAL A 460 14.93 7.73 -12.85
CA VAL A 460 16.24 7.58 -12.20
C VAL A 460 16.18 6.42 -11.22
N GLY A 461 17.13 5.49 -11.30
CA GLY A 461 17.14 4.35 -10.40
C GLY A 461 18.24 3.34 -10.67
N ASP A 462 18.16 2.20 -9.98
CA ASP A 462 19.05 1.05 -10.18
C ASP A 462 18.22 -0.20 -10.50
N PRO A 463 18.37 -0.80 -11.69
CA PRO A 463 17.61 -2.00 -12.07
C PRO A 463 17.98 -3.25 -11.26
N ALA A 464 19.07 -3.21 -10.49
CA ALA A 464 19.44 -4.30 -9.58
C ALA A 464 18.84 -4.17 -8.18
N GLN A 465 18.22 -3.03 -7.84
CA GLN A 465 17.48 -2.87 -6.59
C GLN A 465 16.09 -3.52 -6.66
N LEU A 466 15.38 -3.52 -5.54
CA LEU A 466 14.06 -4.13 -5.44
C LEU A 466 13.08 -3.62 -6.51
N SER A 467 12.44 -4.58 -7.18
CA SER A 467 11.26 -4.37 -8.01
C SER A 467 10.05 -3.84 -7.21
N PRO A 468 9.02 -3.31 -7.87
CA PRO A 468 7.84 -2.80 -7.19
C PRO A 468 7.14 -3.86 -6.31
N VAL A 469 6.54 -3.40 -5.21
CA VAL A 469 5.69 -4.28 -4.36
C VAL A 469 4.36 -4.57 -5.04
N GLY A 470 3.82 -3.59 -5.78
CA GLY A 470 2.62 -3.74 -6.60
C GLY A 470 2.81 -4.65 -7.80
N PHE A 471 1.81 -4.67 -8.69
CA PHE A 471 1.83 -5.49 -9.89
C PHE A 471 2.42 -4.75 -11.09
N GLY A 472 3.06 -5.51 -11.99
CA GLY A 472 3.69 -5.00 -13.19
C GLY A 472 4.98 -4.23 -12.89
N ILE A 473 5.84 -4.16 -13.90
CA ILE A 473 7.07 -3.38 -13.86
C ILE A 473 6.97 -2.23 -14.87
N PHE A 474 7.46 -1.06 -14.48
CA PHE A 474 7.51 0.11 -15.35
C PHE A 474 8.96 0.45 -15.71
N PHE A 475 9.77 0.87 -14.74
CA PHE A 475 11.18 1.21 -14.93
C PHE A 475 11.99 0.09 -15.59
N HIS A 476 11.98 -1.11 -15.01
CA HIS A 476 12.74 -2.26 -15.50
C HIS A 476 12.42 -2.65 -16.95
N ALA A 477 11.16 -2.46 -17.38
CA ALA A 477 10.75 -2.76 -18.74
C ALA A 477 11.22 -1.71 -19.77
N LEU A 478 11.59 -0.50 -19.30
CA LEU A 478 12.06 0.61 -20.13
C LEU A 478 13.58 0.73 -20.19
N VAL A 479 14.30 0.27 -19.16
CA VAL A 479 15.78 0.25 -19.16
C VAL A 479 16.26 -0.41 -20.45
N ASP A 480 17.17 0.27 -21.16
CA ASP A 480 17.75 -0.14 -22.44
C ASP A 480 16.79 -0.23 -23.64
N LYS A 481 15.48 -0.04 -23.45
CA LYS A 481 14.50 0.02 -24.56
C LYS A 481 14.25 1.45 -25.04
N ILE A 482 14.38 2.43 -24.15
CA ILE A 482 14.37 3.86 -24.48
C ILE A 482 15.75 4.47 -24.21
N LYS A 483 15.95 5.73 -24.60
CA LYS A 483 17.22 6.44 -24.40
C LYS A 483 17.63 6.37 -22.92
N THR A 484 18.74 5.69 -22.69
CA THR A 484 19.23 5.29 -21.37
C THR A 484 20.70 5.67 -21.23
N ILE A 485 21.05 6.35 -20.15
CA ILE A 485 22.45 6.55 -19.76
C ILE A 485 22.74 5.75 -18.49
N LYS A 486 23.83 4.98 -18.54
CA LYS A 486 24.31 4.15 -17.43
C LYS A 486 25.52 4.83 -16.79
N LEU A 487 25.37 5.23 -15.54
CA LEU A 487 26.45 5.77 -14.74
C LEU A 487 27.23 4.62 -14.13
N THR A 488 28.50 4.50 -14.52
CA THR A 488 29.37 3.40 -14.10
C THR A 488 30.54 3.87 -13.25
N LYS A 489 30.92 5.15 -13.39
CA LYS A 489 32.04 5.74 -12.64
C LYS A 489 31.63 6.05 -11.20
N VAL A 490 32.37 5.49 -10.26
CA VAL A 490 32.20 5.72 -8.82
C VAL A 490 33.42 6.50 -8.31
N HIS A 491 33.21 7.36 -7.30
CA HIS A 491 34.32 8.00 -6.61
C HIS A 491 35.32 6.97 -6.04
N ARG A 492 36.61 7.26 -6.18
CA ARG A 492 37.72 6.33 -5.85
C ARG A 492 37.62 5.72 -4.45
N GLN A 493 37.23 6.51 -3.46
CA GLN A 493 37.07 6.05 -2.08
C GLN A 493 35.96 5.01 -1.95
N THR A 494 34.80 5.25 -2.57
CA THR A 494 33.67 4.32 -2.56
C THR A 494 33.99 3.05 -3.35
N ALA A 495 34.70 3.15 -4.48
CA ALA A 495 35.12 1.98 -5.26
C ALA A 495 36.05 1.03 -4.47
N GLN A 496 36.82 1.56 -3.52
CA GLN A 496 37.70 0.78 -2.65
C GLN A 496 37.00 0.22 -1.40
N SER A 497 35.76 0.62 -1.12
CA SER A 497 35.01 0.11 0.03
C SER A 497 34.71 -1.39 -0.11
N PRO A 498 34.99 -2.22 0.92
CA PRO A 498 34.64 -3.64 0.88
C PRO A 498 33.15 -3.90 0.68
N VAL A 499 32.29 -3.05 1.25
CA VAL A 499 30.83 -3.11 1.09
C VAL A 499 30.46 -2.92 -0.36
N HIS A 500 31.04 -1.92 -1.02
CA HIS A 500 30.77 -1.63 -2.43
C HIS A 500 31.25 -2.76 -3.35
N GLN A 501 32.47 -3.26 -3.15
CA GLN A 501 33.01 -4.37 -3.94
C GLN A 501 32.15 -5.63 -3.82
N MET A 502 31.68 -5.94 -2.61
CA MET A 502 30.78 -7.06 -2.39
C MET A 502 29.40 -6.81 -3.04
N ALA A 503 28.89 -5.58 -2.99
CA ALA A 503 27.63 -5.22 -3.62
C ALA A 503 27.67 -5.43 -5.13
N MET A 504 28.78 -5.12 -5.79
CA MET A 504 28.96 -5.39 -7.22
C MET A 504 28.98 -6.88 -7.55
N LYS A 505 29.65 -7.70 -6.74
CA LYS A 505 29.62 -9.16 -6.91
C LYS A 505 28.22 -9.74 -6.75
N ILE A 506 27.48 -9.30 -5.73
CA ILE A 506 26.10 -9.74 -5.49
C ILE A 506 25.17 -9.28 -6.61
N ARG A 507 25.34 -8.05 -7.10
CA ARG A 507 24.59 -7.51 -8.24
C ARG A 507 24.73 -8.39 -9.49
N GLU A 508 25.93 -8.92 -9.73
CA GLU A 508 26.23 -9.84 -10.84
C GLU A 508 25.77 -11.28 -10.58
N GLY A 509 25.27 -11.59 -9.39
CA GLY A 509 24.87 -12.95 -9.01
C GLY A 509 26.03 -13.86 -8.62
N THR A 510 27.20 -13.28 -8.31
CA THR A 510 28.40 -14.04 -7.96
C THR A 510 28.48 -14.25 -6.46
N ASN A 511 28.47 -15.52 -6.01
CA ASN A 511 28.73 -15.86 -4.62
C ASN A 511 30.20 -15.59 -4.27
N TYR A 512 30.43 -15.15 -3.03
CA TYR A 512 31.78 -14.94 -2.51
C TYR A 512 31.88 -15.47 -1.08
N PRO A 513 32.98 -16.12 -0.68
CA PRO A 513 33.16 -16.54 0.70
C PRO A 513 33.18 -15.32 1.62
N LEU A 514 32.29 -15.32 2.61
CA LEU A 514 32.22 -14.27 3.62
C LEU A 514 33.04 -14.67 4.85
N PRO A 515 33.97 -13.83 5.33
CA PRO A 515 34.68 -14.09 6.58
C PRO A 515 33.72 -14.06 7.77
N LEU A 516 34.08 -14.76 8.84
CA LEU A 516 33.37 -14.68 10.11
C LEU A 516 33.62 -13.32 10.75
N TRP A 517 32.58 -12.72 11.32
CA TRP A 517 32.73 -11.48 12.08
C TRP A 517 33.36 -11.77 13.44
N ASN A 518 34.36 -10.97 13.81
CA ASN A 518 35.11 -11.07 15.05
C ASN A 518 35.40 -9.69 15.68
N GLY A 519 34.45 -8.76 15.56
CA GLY A 519 34.54 -7.42 16.17
C GLY A 519 35.02 -6.32 15.24
N GLU A 520 35.10 -6.57 13.93
CA GLU A 520 35.51 -5.57 12.95
C GLU A 520 34.45 -4.48 12.77
N SER A 521 34.90 -3.25 12.55
CA SER A 521 34.06 -2.05 12.41
C SER A 521 33.76 -1.67 10.95
N GLU A 522 34.44 -2.27 9.98
CA GLU A 522 34.25 -2.03 8.54
C GLU A 522 34.41 -3.34 7.77
N GLY A 523 33.58 -3.57 6.75
CA GLY A 523 33.65 -4.77 5.91
C GLY A 523 32.32 -5.48 5.71
N VAL A 524 32.38 -6.70 5.16
CA VAL A 524 31.21 -7.58 4.98
C VAL A 524 31.53 -8.95 5.55
N TYR A 525 30.72 -9.37 6.52
CA TYR A 525 30.96 -10.57 7.31
C TYR A 525 29.69 -11.41 7.43
N PHE A 526 29.87 -12.62 7.95
CA PHE A 526 28.79 -13.58 8.17
C PHE A 526 28.85 -14.22 9.56
N LEU A 527 27.70 -14.46 10.17
CA LEU A 527 27.54 -15.31 11.35
C LEU A 527 26.41 -16.32 11.13
N SER A 528 26.68 -17.59 11.39
CA SER A 528 25.69 -18.65 11.20
C SER A 528 24.64 -18.62 12.32
N CYS A 529 23.38 -18.80 11.95
CA CYS A 529 22.31 -19.15 12.88
C CYS A 529 21.27 -20.03 12.19
N GLN A 530 20.58 -20.84 12.99
CA GLN A 530 19.46 -21.64 12.55
C GLN A 530 18.25 -20.75 12.23
N ALA A 531 17.32 -21.27 11.44
CA ALA A 531 16.00 -20.66 11.21
C ALA A 531 15.08 -20.79 12.44
N ASP A 532 15.62 -20.51 13.63
CA ASP A 532 14.94 -20.50 14.92
C ASP A 532 15.04 -19.11 15.53
N GLN A 533 13.91 -18.62 16.05
CA GLN A 533 13.80 -17.25 16.55
C GLN A 533 14.76 -16.98 17.71
N LYS A 534 14.94 -17.94 18.63
CA LYS A 534 15.82 -17.75 19.79
C LYS A 534 17.28 -17.70 19.34
N ASP A 535 17.68 -18.56 18.41
CA ASP A 535 19.05 -18.56 17.89
C ASP A 535 19.38 -17.27 17.14
N ILE A 536 18.45 -16.78 16.29
CA ILE A 536 18.58 -15.50 15.60
C ILE A 536 18.76 -14.35 16.60
N ILE A 537 17.91 -14.27 17.63
CA ILE A 537 18.00 -13.24 18.67
C ILE A 537 19.33 -13.35 19.43
N ASN A 538 19.77 -14.57 19.76
CA ASN A 538 21.04 -14.79 20.45
C ASN A 538 22.24 -14.28 19.65
N VAL A 539 22.27 -14.53 18.34
CA VAL A 539 23.33 -14.02 17.46
C VAL A 539 23.29 -12.50 17.36
N ILE A 540 22.10 -11.89 17.20
CA ILE A 540 21.95 -10.42 17.21
C ILE A 540 22.47 -9.84 18.54
N ASN A 541 22.13 -10.46 19.67
CA ASN A 541 22.55 -10.01 21.00
C ASN A 541 24.06 -10.14 21.25
N ARG A 542 24.76 -11.00 20.49
CA ARG A 542 26.24 -11.05 20.52
C ARG A 542 26.88 -9.89 19.77
N ILE A 543 26.20 -9.31 18.79
CA ILE A 543 26.73 -8.22 17.95
C ILE A 543 26.46 -6.85 18.60
N MET A 544 25.21 -6.62 19.00
CA MET A 544 24.69 -5.30 19.41
C MET A 544 25.47 -4.61 20.55
N PRO A 545 26.00 -5.31 21.57
CA PRO A 545 26.79 -4.67 22.64
C PRO A 545 28.14 -4.12 22.15
N HIS A 546 28.69 -4.68 21.08
CA HIS A 546 30.00 -4.29 20.53
C HIS A 546 29.86 -3.32 19.36
N GLN A 547 28.76 -3.40 18.62
CA GLN A 547 28.50 -2.58 17.44
C GLN A 547 27.02 -2.21 17.35
N ARG A 548 26.71 -0.91 17.38
CA ARG A 548 25.34 -0.44 17.16
C ARG A 548 24.98 -0.62 15.69
N CYS A 549 24.07 -1.55 15.42
CA CYS A 549 23.62 -1.87 14.07
C CYS A 549 22.12 -1.61 13.90
N GLN A 550 21.72 -1.19 12.70
CA GLN A 550 20.33 -1.33 12.28
C GLN A 550 20.09 -2.79 11.87
N ILE A 551 19.04 -3.42 12.38
CA ILE A 551 18.66 -4.77 11.93
C ILE A 551 17.68 -4.63 10.76
N ILE A 552 17.93 -5.34 9.68
CA ILE A 552 17.01 -5.44 8.55
C ILE A 552 16.75 -6.89 8.16
N THR A 553 15.49 -7.19 7.85
CA THR A 553 15.02 -8.55 7.52
C THR A 553 14.08 -8.52 6.30
N PRO A 554 14.04 -9.56 5.46
CA PRO A 554 13.02 -9.67 4.42
C PRO A 554 11.61 -9.88 4.98
N HIS A 555 11.45 -10.32 6.23
CA HIS A 555 10.17 -10.83 6.75
C HIS A 555 9.52 -9.92 7.80
N SER A 556 8.24 -9.61 7.60
CA SER A 556 7.35 -9.04 8.63
C SER A 556 6.34 -10.05 9.17
N SER A 557 6.10 -11.17 8.49
CA SER A 557 5.10 -12.17 8.91
C SER A 557 5.58 -13.00 10.09
N TYR A 558 4.73 -13.22 11.10
CA TYR A 558 4.99 -14.13 12.23
C TYR A 558 5.29 -15.58 11.83
N LEU A 559 5.02 -15.97 10.58
CA LEU A 559 5.37 -17.29 10.05
C LEU A 559 6.89 -17.49 9.87
N ALA A 560 7.66 -16.41 9.79
CA ALA A 560 9.11 -16.45 9.65
C ALA A 560 9.79 -16.23 11.01
N ALA A 561 10.86 -16.99 11.28
CA ALA A 561 11.59 -16.91 12.54
C ALA A 561 12.32 -15.55 12.74
N ASP A 562 12.77 -14.94 11.65
CA ASP A 562 13.47 -13.64 11.58
C ASP A 562 12.51 -12.45 11.32
N ASN A 563 11.25 -12.55 11.74
CA ASN A 563 10.27 -11.50 11.50
C ASN A 563 10.52 -10.25 12.36
N THR A 564 10.20 -9.08 11.81
CA THR A 564 10.39 -7.77 12.48
C THR A 564 9.72 -7.69 13.85
N HIS A 565 8.51 -8.22 14.03
CA HIS A 565 7.77 -8.08 15.29
C HIS A 565 8.48 -8.79 16.45
N SER A 566 8.91 -10.02 16.22
CA SER A 566 9.60 -10.82 17.23
C SER A 566 10.97 -10.23 17.57
N ILE A 567 11.73 -9.80 16.56
CA ILE A 567 13.05 -9.19 16.78
C ILE A 567 12.88 -7.88 17.55
N ASN A 568 11.95 -7.01 17.14
CA ASN A 568 11.68 -5.74 17.85
C ASN A 568 11.34 -5.95 19.32
N LYS A 569 10.42 -6.89 19.61
CA LYS A 569 10.02 -7.20 20.98
C LYS A 569 11.20 -7.73 21.81
N ALA A 570 12.02 -8.60 21.22
CA ALA A 570 13.18 -9.15 21.90
C ALA A 570 14.27 -8.10 22.15
N MET A 571 14.54 -7.24 21.17
CA MET A 571 15.55 -6.18 21.30
C MET A 571 15.14 -5.12 22.31
N GLN A 572 13.87 -4.69 22.29
CA GLN A 572 13.34 -3.79 23.31
C GLN A 572 13.50 -4.42 24.71
N PHE A 573 13.18 -5.70 24.86
CA PHE A 573 13.36 -6.38 26.14
C PHE A 573 14.84 -6.43 26.55
N LEU A 574 15.73 -6.91 25.69
CA LEU A 574 17.15 -7.10 26.03
C LEU A 574 17.88 -5.78 26.33
N LEU A 575 17.54 -4.71 25.62
CA LEU A 575 18.20 -3.41 25.79
C LEU A 575 17.64 -2.64 27.00
N ASN A 576 16.39 -2.91 27.39
CA ASN A 576 15.74 -2.25 28.54
C ASN A 576 15.67 -3.13 29.81
N ALA A 577 16.02 -4.43 29.73
CA ALA A 577 16.01 -5.38 30.85
C ALA A 577 17.05 -5.05 31.95
N SER A 578 17.97 -4.13 31.69
CA SER A 578 18.86 -3.52 32.68
C SER A 578 18.11 -2.83 33.85
N SER A 579 16.78 -2.70 33.76
CA SER A 579 15.94 -1.91 34.67
C SER A 579 15.04 -2.73 35.61
N THR A 580 14.90 -4.06 35.49
CA THR A 580 13.91 -4.82 36.31
C THR A 580 14.27 -6.29 36.58
N ASP A 581 14.09 -6.69 37.85
CA ASP A 581 14.19 -8.05 38.39
C ASP A 581 13.33 -9.10 37.65
N VAL A 582 13.92 -10.27 37.41
CA VAL A 582 13.44 -11.34 36.50
C VAL A 582 12.52 -12.37 37.19
N GLU A 583 11.91 -12.08 38.33
CA GLU A 583 11.21 -13.13 39.12
C GLU A 583 9.68 -13.24 38.93
N SER A 584 9.03 -12.39 38.14
CA SER A 584 7.58 -12.49 37.94
C SER A 584 7.26 -12.79 36.49
N GLY A 585 6.89 -14.04 36.17
CA GLY A 585 6.52 -14.55 34.84
C GLY A 585 5.26 -13.94 34.22
N GLY A 586 5.10 -12.62 34.28
CA GLY A 586 4.16 -11.81 33.51
C GLY A 586 4.92 -10.65 32.87
N VAL A 587 4.60 -10.32 31.62
CA VAL A 587 5.16 -9.16 30.92
C VAL A 587 4.59 -7.89 31.56
N GLY A 588 5.17 -7.48 32.68
CA GLY A 588 4.90 -6.22 33.35
C GLY A 588 6.24 -5.52 33.53
N TYR A 589 6.42 -4.39 32.85
CA TYR A 589 7.39 -3.39 33.26
C TYR A 589 7.05 -3.00 34.71
N ASP A 590 8.05 -2.61 35.51
CA ASP A 590 7.74 -2.12 36.85
C ASP A 590 6.72 -0.96 36.79
N ASN A 591 6.00 -0.72 37.88
CA ASN A 591 5.04 0.39 37.93
C ASN A 591 5.71 1.78 37.88
N TYR A 592 7.03 1.87 37.70
CA TYR A 592 7.81 3.10 37.80
C TYR A 592 8.44 3.56 36.48
N THR A 593 8.62 2.68 35.49
CA THR A 593 9.12 3.04 34.16
C THR A 593 8.00 3.73 33.37
N PRO A 594 8.15 5.01 32.99
CA PRO A 594 7.17 5.69 32.15
C PRO A 594 7.04 4.96 30.80
N HIS A 595 5.87 4.39 30.55
CA HIS A 595 5.59 3.64 29.32
C HIS A 595 4.18 3.90 28.84
N PHE A 596 3.95 3.75 27.54
CA PHE A 596 2.59 3.70 27.03
C PHE A 596 2.39 2.58 26.01
N ARG A 597 1.26 1.88 26.16
CA ARG A 597 0.89 0.77 25.30
C ARG A 597 0.10 1.25 24.09
N ILE A 598 0.59 1.04 22.88
CA ILE A 598 -0.14 1.20 21.61
C ILE A 598 -0.50 -0.19 21.10
N ALA A 599 -1.79 -0.53 21.10
CA ALA A 599 -2.27 -1.86 20.70
C ALA A 599 -1.55 -3.01 21.46
N ASP A 600 -0.68 -3.76 20.80
CA ASP A 600 0.12 -4.87 21.32
C ASP A 600 1.59 -4.50 21.63
N THR A 601 1.98 -3.25 21.34
CA THR A 601 3.34 -2.74 21.48
C THR A 601 3.42 -1.75 22.65
N TYR A 602 4.52 -1.76 23.38
CA TYR A 602 4.85 -0.73 24.37
C TYR A 602 5.88 0.21 23.77
N LEU A 603 5.76 1.49 24.03
CA LEU A 603 6.83 2.45 23.79
C LEU A 603 7.43 2.90 25.12
N LEU A 604 8.75 2.93 25.14
CA LEU A 604 9.64 3.28 26.22
C LEU A 604 10.57 4.40 25.75
N GLU A 605 11.21 5.05 26.71
CA GLU A 605 12.29 5.99 26.43
C GLU A 605 13.41 5.31 25.60
N ASN A 606 13.99 6.05 24.66
CA ASN A 606 15.05 5.62 23.74
C ASN A 606 14.64 4.54 22.72
N ASP A 607 13.36 4.16 22.66
CA ASP A 607 12.89 3.25 21.63
C ASP A 607 13.04 3.89 20.23
N PRO A 608 13.69 3.20 19.28
CA PRO A 608 13.60 3.57 17.88
C PRO A 608 12.22 3.22 17.35
N ILE A 609 11.61 4.14 16.60
CA ILE A 609 10.27 3.99 16.04
C ILE A 609 10.24 4.24 14.54
N ILE A 610 9.18 3.76 13.90
CA ILE A 610 8.85 4.04 12.51
C ILE A 610 7.37 4.38 12.37
N VAL A 611 7.07 5.40 11.56
CA VAL A 611 5.71 5.80 11.17
C VAL A 611 5.26 4.89 10.03
N THR A 612 4.04 4.37 10.09
CA THR A 612 3.50 3.48 9.03
C THR A 612 2.30 4.04 8.28
N ASN A 613 1.68 5.10 8.78
CA ASN A 613 0.60 5.81 8.12
C ASN A 613 0.96 7.28 7.91
N ASN A 614 0.60 7.82 6.74
CA ASN A 614 0.81 9.24 6.45
C ASN A 614 -0.16 10.12 7.24
N ASN A 615 0.35 11.18 7.85
CA ASN A 615 -0.39 12.31 8.37
C ASN A 615 0.17 13.60 7.77
N TYR A 616 -0.56 14.14 6.79
CA TYR A 616 -0.15 15.32 6.02
C TYR A 616 -0.15 16.60 6.87
N GLU A 617 -1.03 16.72 7.87
CA GLU A 617 -1.09 17.90 8.74
C GLU A 617 0.15 18.00 9.64
N LYS A 618 0.61 16.87 10.18
CA LYS A 618 1.82 16.80 11.01
C LYS A 618 3.12 16.69 10.18
N GLY A 619 3.02 16.53 8.86
CA GLY A 619 4.17 16.29 7.99
C GLY A 619 4.93 14.99 8.31
N LEU A 620 4.23 13.98 8.83
CA LEU A 620 4.78 12.66 9.14
C LEU A 620 4.29 11.64 8.11
N TYR A 621 5.21 10.91 7.51
CA TYR A 621 4.94 9.98 6.42
C TYR A 621 5.40 8.56 6.75
N ASN A 622 4.76 7.58 6.11
CA ASN A 622 5.15 6.19 6.18
C ASN A 622 6.64 6.04 5.80
N GLY A 623 7.41 5.39 6.68
CA GLY A 623 8.85 5.21 6.56
C GLY A 623 9.68 6.24 7.31
N ASN A 624 9.09 7.33 7.84
CA ASN A 624 9.82 8.21 8.74
C ASN A 624 10.22 7.45 10.02
N THR A 625 11.48 7.57 10.39
CA THR A 625 12.08 6.91 11.56
C THR A 625 12.41 7.94 12.63
N GLY A 626 12.20 7.60 13.89
CA GLY A 626 12.44 8.50 15.01
C GLY A 626 12.90 7.79 16.27
N ILE A 627 13.06 8.55 17.35
CA ILE A 627 13.39 8.05 18.68
C ILE A 627 12.38 8.62 19.66
N VAL A 628 11.88 7.80 20.57
CA VAL A 628 11.12 8.26 21.73
C VAL A 628 12.10 8.89 22.71
N GLU A 629 12.09 10.22 22.84
CA GLU A 629 13.00 10.96 23.74
C GLU A 629 12.59 10.79 25.20
N GLU A 630 11.29 10.85 25.48
CA GLU A 630 10.73 10.73 26.83
C GLU A 630 9.23 10.44 26.78
N ILE A 631 8.72 9.77 27.82
CA ILE A 631 7.28 9.65 28.07
C ILE A 631 6.91 10.61 29.20
N VAL A 632 6.15 11.63 28.87
CA VAL A 632 5.79 12.72 29.77
C VAL A 632 4.37 12.52 30.28
N ASN A 633 4.14 12.72 31.58
CA ASN A 633 2.80 12.82 32.15
C ASN A 633 2.51 14.29 32.49
N ASN A 634 1.51 14.87 31.83
CA ASN A 634 1.05 16.23 32.08
C ASN A 634 -0.44 16.21 32.48
N GLU A 635 -0.74 16.61 33.73
CA GLU A 635 -2.10 16.67 34.28
C GLU A 635 -2.93 15.38 34.13
N GLY A 636 -2.28 14.22 34.19
CA GLY A 636 -2.96 12.91 34.06
C GLY A 636 -3.12 12.42 32.61
N MET A 637 -2.62 13.16 31.63
CA MET A 637 -2.48 12.70 30.25
C MET A 637 -1.02 12.37 29.92
N MET A 638 -0.79 11.19 29.36
CA MET A 638 0.54 10.77 28.91
C MET A 638 0.78 11.17 27.45
N PHE A 639 1.99 11.67 27.19
CA PHE A 639 2.47 12.05 25.87
C PHE A 639 3.82 11.37 25.60
N ALA A 640 4.05 11.02 24.34
CA ALA A 640 5.35 10.61 23.85
C ALA A 640 6.01 11.80 23.19
N ARG A 641 7.18 12.21 23.68
CA ARG A 641 8.03 13.16 22.96
C ARG A 641 8.90 12.36 22.00
N ILE A 642 8.71 12.57 20.71
CA ILE A 642 9.35 11.78 19.65
C ILE A 642 10.12 12.71 18.73
N SER A 643 11.42 12.46 18.54
CA SER A 643 12.22 13.14 17.53
C SER A 643 12.19 12.37 16.21
N VAL A 644 11.90 13.08 15.12
CA VAL A 644 11.93 12.57 13.74
C VAL A 644 12.72 13.58 12.90
N GLY A 645 13.93 13.20 12.49
CA GLY A 645 14.86 14.13 11.87
C GLY A 645 15.25 15.25 12.84
N SER A 646 15.13 16.50 12.41
CA SER A 646 15.38 17.69 13.25
C SER A 646 14.15 18.19 14.01
N LYS A 647 12.98 17.56 13.82
CA LYS A 647 11.71 17.99 14.42
C LYS A 647 11.37 17.11 15.63
N VAL A 648 10.83 17.74 16.67
CA VAL A 648 10.35 17.06 17.87
C VAL A 648 8.83 17.20 17.94
N TYR A 649 8.13 16.10 18.19
CA TYR A 649 6.68 16.01 18.25
C TYR A 649 6.26 15.57 19.65
N LEU A 650 5.24 16.21 20.20
CA LEU A 650 4.56 15.75 21.40
C LEU A 650 3.26 15.05 20.97
N LEU A 651 3.22 13.73 21.09
CA LEU A 651 2.15 12.90 20.54
C LEU A 651 1.38 12.18 21.65
N THR A 652 0.06 12.24 21.56
CA THR A 652 -0.82 11.44 22.42
C THR A 652 -0.80 9.97 21.97
N LYS A 653 -1.35 9.09 22.80
CA LYS A 653 -1.54 7.68 22.44
C LYS A 653 -2.41 7.49 21.19
N ASP A 654 -3.41 8.35 20.99
CA ASP A 654 -4.29 8.30 19.81
C ASP A 654 -3.53 8.77 18.56
N ASP A 655 -2.75 9.86 18.65
CA ASP A 655 -1.86 10.29 17.55
C ASP A 655 -0.92 9.15 17.12
N CYS A 656 -0.30 8.47 18.09
CA CYS A 656 0.64 7.39 17.82
C CYS A 656 -0.05 6.19 17.15
N PHE A 657 -1.29 5.89 17.54
CA PHE A 657 -2.09 4.84 16.91
C PHE A 657 -2.48 5.21 15.47
N GLU A 658 -2.86 6.46 15.23
CA GLU A 658 -3.23 6.98 13.91
C GLU A 658 -2.05 7.00 12.93
N LEU A 659 -0.89 7.47 13.40
CA LEU A 659 0.39 7.42 12.68
C LEU A 659 0.89 5.99 12.47
N GLY A 660 0.31 5.02 13.18
CA GLY A 660 0.74 3.62 13.14
C GLY A 660 2.19 3.47 13.60
N ILE A 661 2.55 4.09 14.73
CA ILE A 661 3.90 4.01 15.28
C ILE A 661 4.20 2.56 15.66
N GLU A 662 5.28 2.02 15.09
CA GLU A 662 5.83 0.69 15.38
C GLU A 662 7.27 0.83 15.88
N LEU A 663 7.76 -0.14 16.66
CA LEU A 663 9.19 -0.24 17.01
C LEU A 663 10.04 -0.49 15.74
N ALA A 664 11.27 0.02 15.75
CA ALA A 664 12.16 0.01 14.60
C ALA A 664 13.59 -0.49 14.90
N TYR A 665 13.80 -1.25 15.98
CA TYR A 665 15.06 -1.97 16.21
C TYR A 665 15.42 -2.86 15.01
N ALA A 666 14.40 -3.53 14.47
CA ALA A 666 14.39 -4.23 13.21
C ALA A 666 13.31 -3.67 12.28
N THR A 667 13.66 -3.48 11.01
CA THR A 667 12.73 -3.08 9.96
C THR A 667 12.82 -4.04 8.77
N THR A 668 11.85 -3.99 7.87
CA THR A 668 11.97 -4.77 6.63
C THR A 668 12.93 -4.10 5.67
N ILE A 669 13.60 -4.88 4.82
CA ILE A 669 14.49 -4.34 3.78
C ILE A 669 13.72 -3.38 2.84
N HIS A 670 12.44 -3.64 2.56
CA HIS A 670 11.59 -2.70 1.82
C HIS A 670 11.42 -1.36 2.54
N LYS A 671 11.12 -1.38 3.86
CA LYS A 671 10.94 -0.17 4.66
C LYS A 671 12.26 0.58 4.89
N SER A 672 13.42 -0.05 4.70
CA SER A 672 14.73 0.60 4.83
C SER A 672 15.21 1.29 3.55
N GLN A 673 14.50 1.17 2.42
CA GLN A 673 14.86 1.87 1.19
C GLN A 673 14.87 3.39 1.38
N GLY A 674 15.80 4.07 0.69
CA GLY A 674 16.12 5.47 0.93
C GLY A 674 16.90 5.76 2.23
N SER A 675 17.08 4.78 3.13
CA SER A 675 17.89 4.91 4.35
C SER A 675 19.31 4.42 4.14
N GLU A 676 20.25 4.98 4.89
CA GLU A 676 21.63 4.49 4.98
C GLU A 676 22.06 4.50 6.45
N TYR A 677 22.78 3.47 6.86
CA TYR A 677 23.25 3.25 8.24
C TYR A 677 24.75 2.95 8.22
N ASP A 678 25.48 3.32 9.26
CA ASP A 678 26.90 3.01 9.34
C ASP A 678 27.15 1.50 9.42
N SER A 679 26.33 0.78 10.17
CA SER A 679 26.42 -0.67 10.34
C SER A 679 25.04 -1.33 10.29
N VAL A 680 24.95 -2.45 9.58
CA VAL A 680 23.69 -3.18 9.38
C VAL A 680 23.86 -4.67 9.66
N ILE A 681 22.89 -5.25 10.37
CA ILE A 681 22.70 -6.69 10.46
C ILE A 681 21.62 -7.10 9.46
N VAL A 682 21.92 -8.03 8.56
CA VAL A 682 20.99 -8.52 7.53
C VAL A 682 20.59 -9.96 7.84
N CYS A 683 19.30 -10.19 8.09
CA CYS A 683 18.77 -11.53 8.34
C CYS A 683 18.55 -12.31 7.03
N CYS A 684 19.17 -13.48 6.94
CA CYS A 684 19.10 -14.41 5.81
C CYS A 684 18.92 -15.87 6.29
N ALA A 685 18.26 -16.07 7.44
CA ALA A 685 18.11 -17.39 8.06
C ALA A 685 16.95 -18.20 7.44
N VAL A 686 15.85 -17.52 7.07
CA VAL A 686 14.62 -18.16 6.61
C VAL A 686 14.54 -18.14 5.08
N PRO A 687 14.49 -19.30 4.40
CA PRO A 687 14.29 -19.33 2.95
C PRO A 687 12.89 -18.87 2.59
N SER A 688 12.78 -17.94 1.63
CA SER A 688 11.49 -17.48 1.13
C SER A 688 11.59 -16.96 -0.31
N LYS A 689 10.44 -16.73 -0.95
CA LYS A 689 10.38 -16.07 -2.27
C LYS A 689 10.76 -14.59 -2.22
N LEU A 690 10.80 -13.98 -1.02
CA LEU A 690 11.18 -12.59 -0.85
C LEU A 690 12.70 -12.43 -0.85
N LEU A 691 13.43 -13.43 -0.38
CA LEU A 691 14.89 -13.40 -0.32
C LEU A 691 15.47 -13.84 -1.67
N GLU A 692 15.65 -12.85 -2.55
CA GLU A 692 16.27 -12.98 -3.87
C GLU A 692 17.42 -11.97 -4.04
N ARG A 693 18.10 -12.00 -5.19
CA ARG A 693 19.32 -11.23 -5.43
C ARG A 693 19.17 -9.74 -5.15
N SER A 694 18.08 -9.13 -5.63
CA SER A 694 17.82 -7.69 -5.49
C SER A 694 17.58 -7.30 -4.03
N MET A 695 16.94 -8.17 -3.24
CA MET A 695 16.76 -8.04 -1.80
C MET A 695 18.10 -8.01 -1.06
N VAL A 696 18.98 -8.97 -1.36
CA VAL A 696 20.33 -9.05 -0.76
C VAL A 696 21.16 -7.83 -1.17
N TYR A 697 21.14 -7.46 -2.45
CA TYR A 697 21.81 -6.26 -2.96
C TYR A 697 21.32 -4.98 -2.28
N THR A 698 19.99 -4.80 -2.20
CA THR A 698 19.37 -3.63 -1.59
C THR A 698 19.70 -3.56 -0.10
N ALA A 699 19.68 -4.70 0.61
CA ALA A 699 20.08 -4.78 2.01
C ALA A 699 21.53 -4.36 2.22
N LEU A 700 22.46 -4.87 1.40
CA LEU A 700 23.87 -4.54 1.49
C LEU A 700 24.15 -3.06 1.22
N THR A 701 23.44 -2.45 0.26
CA THR A 701 23.58 -1.02 -0.05
C THR A 701 22.98 -0.09 1.01
N ARG A 702 22.34 -0.62 2.06
CA ARG A 702 21.94 0.19 3.23
C ARG A 702 23.11 0.50 4.15
N SER A 703 24.23 -0.20 4.03
CA SER A 703 25.40 -0.04 4.89
C SER A 703 26.43 0.92 4.28
N LYS A 704 26.95 1.84 5.09
CA LYS A 704 28.07 2.70 4.71
C LYS A 704 29.42 2.05 4.98
N LYS A 705 29.57 1.35 6.12
CA LYS A 705 30.85 0.81 6.60
C LYS A 705 30.84 -0.69 6.82
N LEU A 706 29.84 -1.21 7.54
CA LEU A 706 29.82 -2.60 7.99
C LEU A 706 28.49 -3.29 7.68
N THR A 707 28.59 -4.50 7.14
CA THR A 707 27.45 -5.40 6.99
C THR A 707 27.75 -6.75 7.62
N ILE A 708 26.87 -7.22 8.49
CA ILE A 708 26.94 -8.56 9.07
C ILE A 708 25.69 -9.32 8.63
N PHE A 709 25.87 -10.30 7.74
CA PHE A 709 24.82 -11.25 7.41
C PHE A 709 24.68 -12.28 8.53
N ILE A 710 23.45 -12.60 8.93
CA ILE A 710 23.17 -13.68 9.87
C ILE A 710 22.22 -14.70 9.25
N GLY A 711 22.46 -15.99 9.46
CA GLY A 711 21.56 -17.04 8.97
C GLY A 711 22.29 -18.24 8.37
N SER A 712 21.84 -18.66 7.18
CA SER A 712 22.42 -19.78 6.44
C SER A 712 23.12 -19.30 5.16
N LEU A 713 24.39 -19.71 4.99
CA LEU A 713 25.14 -19.45 3.75
C LEU A 713 24.46 -20.10 2.53
N GLU A 714 23.84 -21.26 2.70
CA GLU A 714 23.12 -21.92 1.61
C GLU A 714 21.95 -21.05 1.14
N VAL A 715 21.17 -20.52 2.09
CA VAL A 715 20.02 -19.65 1.81
C VAL A 715 20.48 -18.35 1.14
N LEU A 716 21.53 -17.72 1.67
CA LEU A 716 22.12 -16.50 1.10
C LEU A 716 22.66 -16.73 -0.32
N ASN A 717 23.47 -17.76 -0.52
CA ASN A 717 24.07 -18.06 -1.83
C ASN A 717 23.00 -18.42 -2.87
N LYS A 718 21.95 -19.14 -2.47
CA LYS A 718 20.81 -19.42 -3.35
C LYS A 718 20.09 -18.14 -3.77
N ALA A 719 19.90 -17.20 -2.85
CA ALA A 719 19.30 -15.91 -3.16
C ALA A 719 20.16 -15.08 -4.12
N ILE A 720 21.48 -15.01 -3.89
CA ILE A 720 22.43 -14.29 -4.77
C ILE A 720 22.45 -14.90 -6.17
N SER A 721 22.52 -16.22 -6.27
CA SER A 721 22.63 -16.92 -7.57
C SER A 721 21.31 -16.90 -8.35
N GLY A 722 20.17 -16.82 -7.66
CA GLY A 722 18.84 -16.77 -8.28
C GLY A 722 18.62 -15.52 -9.14
N LEU A 723 17.65 -15.60 -10.05
CA LEU A 723 17.27 -14.46 -10.88
C LEU A 723 16.59 -13.36 -10.03
N PRO A 724 16.85 -12.08 -10.31
CA PRO A 724 16.11 -10.96 -9.75
C PRO A 724 14.60 -11.10 -9.96
N ARG A 725 13.79 -10.66 -8.99
CA ARG A 725 12.32 -10.69 -9.11
C ARG A 725 11.83 -9.99 -10.38
N ALA A 726 12.42 -8.85 -10.74
CA ALA A 726 12.05 -8.08 -11.93
C ALA A 726 12.15 -8.88 -13.25
N GLU A 727 13.07 -9.84 -13.32
CA GLU A 727 13.25 -10.71 -14.50
C GLU A 727 12.29 -11.91 -14.51
N THR A 728 11.63 -12.20 -13.38
CA THR A 728 10.68 -13.31 -13.26
C THR A 728 9.21 -12.89 -13.34
N ILE A 729 8.95 -11.58 -13.31
CA ILE A 729 7.60 -11.03 -13.43
C ILE A 729 7.16 -11.14 -14.90
N ASN A 730 6.02 -11.78 -15.13
CA ASN A 730 5.37 -11.80 -16.42
C ASN A 730 4.50 -10.56 -16.59
N TYR A 731 4.68 -9.83 -17.69
CA TYR A 731 3.94 -8.60 -17.95
C TYR A 731 3.52 -8.43 -19.40
N GLY A 732 2.48 -7.62 -19.63
CA GLY A 732 1.99 -7.28 -20.98
C GLY A 732 2.51 -5.94 -21.51
N PHE A 733 3.05 -5.08 -20.64
CA PHE A 733 3.59 -3.78 -20.99
C PHE A 733 4.67 -3.83 -22.10
N GLN A 734 4.28 -3.47 -23.33
CA GLN A 734 5.09 -3.51 -24.55
C GLN A 734 4.90 -2.24 -25.39
N PRO A 735 5.46 -1.09 -24.97
CA PRO A 735 5.35 0.13 -25.75
C PRO A 735 5.98 -0.04 -27.13
N LYS A 736 5.34 0.54 -28.16
CA LYS A 736 5.90 0.65 -29.51
C LYS A 736 6.97 1.73 -29.52
N LEU A 737 8.23 1.33 -29.63
CA LEU A 737 9.38 2.24 -29.62
C LEU A 737 10.04 2.24 -31.00
N LYS A 738 10.49 3.39 -31.48
CA LYS A 738 11.41 3.46 -32.62
C LYS A 738 12.71 2.75 -32.24
N VAL A 739 13.27 1.99 -33.17
CA VAL A 739 14.59 1.36 -33.00
C VAL A 739 15.60 2.49 -32.73
N VAL A 740 16.22 2.46 -31.55
CA VAL A 740 17.07 3.51 -30.98
C VAL A 740 18.41 3.63 -31.69
#